data_AF-X7SA57-F1
#
_entry.id   AF-X7SA57-F1
#
_cell.length_a   1.000
_cell.length_b   1.000
_cell.length_c   1.000
_cell.angle_alpha   90.00
_cell.angle_beta   90.00
_cell.angle_gamma   90.00
#
_symmetry.space_group_name_H-M   'P 1'
#
loop_
_entity.id
_entity.type
_entity.pdbx_description
1 polymer ?
#
loop_
_entity_poly.entity_id
_entity_poly.type
_entity_poly.pdbx_seq_one_letter_code
_entity_poly.pdbx_strand_id
1 'polypeptide(L)'
;MGKKISKGEKRDIVENINEKDGTFKFKHENEYMKIIKRFKNDIHIGSNIKYKMNGLNLEILDIDNSKCDNYQNKSTENNSSINKTSEKKKDDIEIKKYIDENKELNLKKDYYPYNFVSLGKVDEATRETFKRGNLSGKIKCSLKNLTPLFIGGNEDKEHTLVEEKYVIPASTIKGELRNIIEVLTRSCMKNVEDERLTYRYQMKKNGRTNIFGIIHKFPTEKELGKIIKADKIKVKKSILPDKYQESGFYPLKVDIKSVFVQEWIKKAKKITKYNKGDDDPNAINDFSNFKKLQSDIAGENAILWVSSKIDNKIYEKILIFDKETSDNYYSFTKDEFDDLNFLIKERRKREEKENSYFYINEVKEDSENTSSPNTLKKGDAIIFEEENKNAIRLAFSEIPRLRYKCKPIDLVPEQFRPCMDKEKLCFACRLFGTIGDNSKSKENNDNSKGESFAISSRVFVTDALSCDSQDDRKEHEIILKSLGEPHPTLLRFYLKYGDYDDKYAKDKYEIRGRKFYWHHSKKIEANGDYSKYIKSFTDETNTTTNSKIYFLEPLQEFNFEINFKDLSEEELGILLYSIEIEEGKSLHKLGKAKAYGFGSCEIKIDKCLIKTENKYTSFDKNDSFKEYSKKEYTEKFIKKAKDEYSLDSNERKEIEELKYILNRSNILNFSNDKNSFPEKEKYDSKEKKMKYNTLNWFMNNKDYKLPTISDYIKESEKRKGKK
;
A
#
# COMPACT_ATOMS: atom_id res chain seq x y z
N MET A 1 -16.83 26.97 -24.08
CA MET A 1 -17.93 27.71 -24.73
C MET A 1 -19.18 27.58 -23.87
N GLY A 2 -19.77 28.69 -23.40
CA GLY A 2 -21.05 28.65 -22.68
C GLY A 2 -22.23 28.61 -23.66
N LYS A 3 -23.08 27.59 -23.60
CA LYS A 3 -24.34 27.55 -24.37
C LYS A 3 -25.26 28.69 -23.86
N LYS A 4 -25.72 29.56 -24.76
CA LYS A 4 -26.73 30.59 -24.44
C LYS A 4 -28.02 29.91 -23.95
N ILE A 5 -28.54 30.36 -22.82
CA ILE A 5 -29.84 29.94 -22.28
C ILE A 5 -30.94 30.61 -23.10
N SER A 6 -31.99 29.89 -23.48
CA SER A 6 -33.08 30.43 -24.28
C SER A 6 -34.17 31.07 -23.41
N LYS A 7 -35.00 31.92 -24.02
CA LYS A 7 -35.95 32.79 -23.32
C LYS A 7 -37.02 31.95 -22.58
N GLY A 8 -36.95 31.91 -21.25
CA GLY A 8 -37.87 31.16 -20.38
C GLY A 8 -37.26 29.94 -19.69
N GLU A 9 -36.01 29.58 -19.99
CA GLU A 9 -35.26 28.55 -19.26
C GLU A 9 -34.46 29.18 -18.09
N LYS A 10 -34.39 28.49 -16.95
CA LYS A 10 -33.55 28.84 -15.79
C LYS A 10 -32.51 27.75 -15.54
N ARG A 11 -31.42 28.09 -14.83
CA ARG A 11 -30.54 27.11 -14.16
C ARG A 11 -30.42 27.48 -12.70
N ASP A 12 -30.62 26.51 -11.80
CA ASP A 12 -30.47 26.72 -10.36
C ASP A 12 -30.00 25.45 -9.65
N ILE A 13 -29.50 25.59 -8.42
CA ILE A 13 -28.98 24.53 -7.57
C ILE A 13 -30.07 24.11 -6.59
N VAL A 14 -30.30 22.80 -6.46
CA VAL A 14 -31.22 22.24 -5.46
C VAL A 14 -30.64 22.42 -4.07
N GLU A 15 -31.36 23.15 -3.22
CA GLU A 15 -30.98 23.45 -1.83
C GLU A 15 -31.64 22.49 -0.84
N ASN A 16 -32.86 22.04 -1.11
CA ASN A 16 -33.62 21.14 -0.24
C ASN A 16 -34.59 20.27 -1.06
N ILE A 17 -34.85 19.04 -0.60
CA ILE A 17 -35.78 18.08 -1.20
C ILE A 17 -36.75 17.60 -0.12
N ASN A 18 -38.05 17.85 -0.30
CA ASN A 18 -39.09 17.23 0.52
C ASN A 18 -39.57 15.96 -0.18
N GLU A 19 -39.06 14.81 0.28
CA GLU A 19 -39.34 13.51 -0.31
C GLU A 19 -40.82 13.09 -0.22
N LYS A 20 -41.52 13.47 0.86
CA LYS A 20 -42.92 13.10 1.13
C LYS A 20 -43.86 13.62 0.04
N ASP A 21 -43.73 14.90 -0.30
CA ASP A 21 -44.63 15.58 -1.25
C ASP A 21 -44.05 15.64 -2.68
N GLY A 22 -42.74 15.36 -2.80
CA GLY A 22 -41.99 15.40 -4.04
C GLY A 22 -41.73 16.81 -4.56
N THR A 23 -41.50 17.75 -3.64
CA THR A 23 -41.22 19.15 -3.94
C THR A 23 -39.77 19.50 -3.60
N PHE A 24 -39.24 20.47 -4.34
CA PHE A 24 -37.82 20.82 -4.34
C PHE A 24 -37.69 22.33 -4.14
N LYS A 25 -36.77 22.76 -3.27
CA LYS A 25 -36.40 24.16 -3.11
C LYS A 25 -35.08 24.42 -3.81
N PHE A 26 -35.02 25.47 -4.61
CA PHE A 26 -33.83 25.89 -5.31
C PHE A 26 -33.22 27.12 -4.64
N LYS A 27 -31.90 27.31 -4.78
CA LYS A 27 -31.16 28.33 -4.03
C LYS A 27 -31.67 29.77 -4.26
N HIS A 28 -32.16 30.08 -5.46
CA HIS A 28 -32.64 31.42 -5.82
C HIS A 28 -34.17 31.50 -5.96
N GLU A 29 -34.89 30.48 -5.49
CA GLU A 29 -36.36 30.44 -5.44
C GLU A 29 -36.83 30.19 -4.00
N ASN A 30 -37.68 31.06 -3.46
CA ASN A 30 -38.08 30.98 -2.05
C ASN A 30 -39.11 29.86 -1.75
N GLU A 31 -39.78 29.33 -2.78
CA GLU A 31 -40.88 28.38 -2.65
C GLU A 31 -40.49 26.95 -3.09
N TYR A 32 -41.15 25.96 -2.50
CA TYR A 32 -40.98 24.55 -2.87
C TYR A 32 -41.81 24.22 -4.11
N MET A 33 -41.14 23.88 -5.22
CA MET A 33 -41.78 23.60 -6.51
C MET A 33 -41.93 22.10 -6.76
N LYS A 34 -43.02 21.69 -7.42
CA LYS A 34 -43.27 20.29 -7.77
C LYS A 34 -42.74 19.97 -9.16
N ILE A 35 -41.99 18.87 -9.27
CA ILE A 35 -41.31 18.47 -10.51
C ILE A 35 -42.09 17.35 -11.18
N ILE A 36 -42.26 17.44 -12.50
CA ILE A 36 -42.94 16.42 -13.29
C ILE A 36 -42.07 15.14 -13.31
N LYS A 37 -42.69 13.97 -13.06
CA LYS A 37 -42.09 12.67 -12.70
C LYS A 37 -40.81 12.21 -13.42
N ARG A 38 -40.50 12.71 -14.61
CA ARG A 38 -39.54 12.13 -15.57
C ARG A 38 -38.09 12.06 -15.08
N PHE A 39 -37.69 12.91 -14.14
CA PHE A 39 -36.31 13.00 -13.63
C PHE A 39 -36.21 13.06 -12.10
N LYS A 40 -37.30 12.76 -11.36
CA LYS A 40 -37.36 12.98 -9.89
C LYS A 40 -36.26 12.23 -9.12
N ASN A 41 -35.80 11.10 -9.65
CA ASN A 41 -34.89 10.19 -8.96
C ASN A 41 -33.39 10.50 -9.19
N ASP A 42 -33.06 11.36 -10.16
CA ASP A 42 -31.67 11.67 -10.56
C ASP A 42 -31.16 12.98 -9.93
N ILE A 43 -31.94 13.52 -8.99
CA ILE A 43 -31.77 14.83 -8.36
C ILE A 43 -31.35 14.67 -6.91
N HIS A 44 -30.28 15.37 -6.53
CA HIS A 44 -29.75 15.41 -5.17
C HIS A 44 -29.60 16.86 -4.70
N ILE A 45 -29.41 17.08 -3.40
CA ILE A 45 -29.05 18.40 -2.88
C ILE A 45 -27.65 18.75 -3.42
N GLY A 46 -27.52 19.92 -4.04
CA GLY A 46 -26.32 20.34 -4.78
C GLY A 46 -26.38 20.09 -6.29
N SER A 47 -27.35 19.35 -6.81
CA SER A 47 -27.57 19.19 -8.27
C SER A 47 -27.85 20.53 -8.93
N ASN A 48 -27.16 20.82 -10.05
CA ASN A 48 -27.36 22.01 -10.86
C ASN A 48 -28.30 21.68 -12.03
N ILE A 49 -29.54 22.18 -11.98
CA ILE A 49 -30.63 21.77 -12.84
C ILE A 49 -30.99 22.88 -13.82
N LYS A 50 -31.12 22.55 -15.11
CA LYS A 50 -31.77 23.42 -16.10
C LYS A 50 -33.24 23.06 -16.20
N TYR A 51 -34.12 24.05 -16.13
CA TYR A 51 -35.56 23.83 -16.15
C TYR A 51 -36.33 24.95 -16.83
N LYS A 52 -37.62 24.68 -17.09
CA LYS A 52 -38.63 25.64 -17.56
C LYS A 52 -39.88 25.51 -16.70
N MET A 53 -40.55 26.64 -16.44
CA MET A 53 -41.83 26.66 -15.73
C MET A 53 -42.99 26.30 -16.67
N ASN A 54 -43.90 25.45 -16.19
CA ASN A 54 -45.13 25.06 -16.88
C ASN A 54 -46.30 25.13 -15.88
N GLY A 55 -46.89 26.31 -15.75
CA GLY A 55 -47.81 26.63 -14.66
C GLY A 55 -47.09 26.64 -13.30
N LEU A 56 -47.68 25.99 -12.30
CA LEU A 56 -47.08 25.78 -10.97
C LEU A 56 -46.07 24.61 -10.91
N ASN A 57 -45.89 23.89 -12.02
CA ASN A 57 -44.99 22.74 -12.09
C ASN A 57 -43.72 23.07 -12.87
N LEU A 58 -42.64 22.37 -12.53
CA LEU A 58 -41.31 22.56 -13.09
C LEU A 58 -40.94 21.38 -14.01
N GLU A 59 -40.56 21.71 -15.24
CA GLU A 59 -40.11 20.75 -16.26
C GLU A 59 -38.59 20.81 -16.38
N ILE A 60 -37.91 19.70 -16.09
CA ILE A 60 -36.46 19.58 -16.18
C ILE A 60 -36.03 19.30 -17.61
N LEU A 61 -34.96 19.99 -18.03
CA LEU A 61 -34.38 19.92 -19.35
C LEU A 61 -32.95 19.33 -19.34
N ASP A 62 -32.22 19.44 -18.24
CA ASP A 62 -30.82 19.01 -18.08
C ASP A 62 -30.44 18.95 -16.59
N ILE A 63 -29.59 18.00 -16.18
CA ILE A 63 -29.10 17.83 -14.80
C ILE A 63 -27.58 17.67 -14.82
N ASP A 64 -26.88 18.52 -14.06
CA ASP A 64 -25.43 18.50 -13.88
C ASP A 64 -25.10 18.23 -12.39
N ASN A 65 -24.73 16.98 -12.10
CA ASN A 65 -24.39 16.52 -10.75
C ASN A 65 -22.89 16.69 -10.40
N SER A 66 -22.07 17.23 -11.31
CA SER A 66 -20.61 17.37 -11.13
C SER A 66 -20.16 18.32 -10.00
N LYS A 67 -21.12 18.94 -9.29
CA LYS A 67 -20.88 19.95 -8.24
C LYS A 67 -21.41 19.57 -6.86
N CYS A 68 -22.04 18.40 -6.68
CA CYS A 68 -22.58 17.95 -5.39
C CYS A 68 -21.53 17.98 -4.26
N ASP A 69 -20.30 17.52 -4.54
CA ASP A 69 -19.21 17.39 -3.56
C ASP A 69 -18.84 18.70 -2.86
N ASN A 70 -19.11 19.86 -3.48
CA ASN A 70 -18.80 21.17 -2.91
C ASN A 70 -19.91 21.74 -2.01
N TYR A 71 -21.10 21.13 -1.98
CA TYR A 71 -22.23 21.62 -1.18
C TYR A 71 -22.31 20.98 0.21
N GLN A 72 -21.74 19.78 0.41
CA GLN A 72 -21.70 19.12 1.72
C GLN A 72 -20.79 19.83 2.75
N ASN A 73 -19.87 20.70 2.31
CA ASN A 73 -18.86 21.35 3.15
C ASN A 73 -19.18 22.80 3.57
N LYS A 74 -20.46 23.23 3.55
CA LYS A 74 -20.81 24.67 3.66
C LYS A 74 -21.88 25.08 4.68
N SER A 75 -22.26 24.23 5.62
CA SER A 75 -23.27 24.54 6.65
C SER A 75 -22.80 24.26 8.09
N THR A 76 -21.73 24.95 8.51
CA THR A 76 -21.20 24.93 9.89
C THR A 76 -20.64 26.29 10.30
N GLU A 77 -21.51 27.28 10.52
CA GLU A 77 -21.16 28.49 11.26
C GLU A 77 -22.29 28.90 12.22
N ASN A 78 -21.87 29.40 13.40
CA ASN A 78 -22.63 30.12 14.43
C ASN A 78 -23.59 29.27 15.30
N ASN A 79 -23.65 29.39 16.63
CA ASN A 79 -23.08 30.43 17.53
C ASN A 79 -22.36 29.82 18.76
N SER A 80 -21.26 30.44 19.17
CA SER A 80 -20.87 30.53 20.58
C SER A 80 -20.48 31.97 20.89
N SER A 81 -20.93 32.50 22.04
CA SER A 81 -20.76 33.91 22.38
C SER A 81 -19.85 34.12 23.59
N ILE A 82 -18.58 34.42 23.29
CA ILE A 82 -17.79 35.51 23.89
C ILE A 82 -17.40 35.36 25.38
N ASN A 83 -16.10 35.14 25.63
CA ASN A 83 -15.24 36.26 26.03
C ASN A 83 -13.75 36.11 25.67
N LYS A 84 -13.19 37.25 25.27
CA LYS A 84 -11.84 37.58 24.73
C LYS A 84 -10.67 37.01 25.58
N THR A 85 -9.46 36.71 25.09
CA THR A 85 -8.76 36.92 23.79
C THR A 85 -8.16 35.57 23.28
N SER A 86 -7.24 35.40 22.31
CA SER A 86 -6.43 36.30 21.44
C SER A 86 -5.96 35.54 20.18
N GLU A 87 -5.61 36.29 19.11
CA GLU A 87 -4.90 35.87 17.87
C GLU A 87 -5.49 34.73 16.99
N LYS A 88 -5.51 34.99 15.68
CA LYS A 88 -6.15 34.13 14.67
C LYS A 88 -5.30 32.91 14.35
N LYS A 89 -5.79 31.71 14.66
CA LYS A 89 -5.43 30.48 13.94
C LYS A 89 -6.51 30.15 12.92
N LYS A 90 -6.09 29.84 11.69
CA LYS A 90 -6.91 29.07 10.75
C LYS A 90 -6.79 27.59 11.14
N ASP A 91 -7.86 26.82 10.97
CA ASP A 91 -7.82 25.38 11.12
C ASP A 91 -7.13 24.72 9.91
N ASP A 92 -5.81 24.77 9.90
CA ASP A 92 -4.99 23.93 9.03
C ASP A 92 -5.01 22.49 9.58
N ILE A 93 -5.51 21.54 8.79
CA ILE A 93 -5.29 20.11 9.07
C ILE A 93 -3.79 19.86 8.96
N GLU A 94 -3.14 19.55 10.08
CA GLU A 94 -1.68 19.37 10.14
C GLU A 94 -1.25 18.14 9.31
N ILE A 95 -0.81 18.40 8.08
CA ILE A 95 -0.34 17.36 7.15
C ILE A 95 0.89 16.68 7.72
N LYS A 96 0.80 15.36 7.92
CA LYS A 96 1.88 14.54 8.47
C LYS A 96 3.10 14.58 7.55
N LYS A 97 4.18 15.27 7.96
CA LYS A 97 5.46 15.34 7.23
C LYS A 97 6.50 14.36 7.80
N TYR A 98 7.04 13.50 6.94
CA TYR A 98 8.01 12.46 7.29
C TYR A 98 9.43 12.66 6.74
N ILE A 99 9.66 13.74 5.98
CA ILE A 99 11.00 14.22 5.63
C ILE A 99 11.35 15.36 6.59
N ASP A 100 12.47 15.21 7.29
CA ASP A 100 13.02 16.27 8.16
C ASP A 100 13.99 17.11 7.33
N GLU A 101 13.61 18.34 7.02
CA GLU A 101 14.50 19.27 6.32
C GLU A 101 15.69 19.62 7.20
N ASN A 102 16.89 19.42 6.66
CA ASN A 102 18.18 19.64 7.34
C ASN A 102 18.44 18.71 8.54
N LYS A 103 17.95 17.47 8.50
CA LYS A 103 18.29 16.43 9.49
C LYS A 103 19.80 16.30 9.67
N GLU A 104 20.27 16.46 10.91
CA GLU A 104 21.64 16.09 11.28
C GLU A 104 21.76 14.57 11.38
N LEU A 105 22.72 13.97 10.66
CA LEU A 105 22.83 12.52 10.55
C LEU A 105 23.81 11.93 11.57
N ASN A 106 23.30 11.08 12.45
CA ASN A 106 24.13 10.25 13.31
C ASN A 106 24.36 8.89 12.63
N LEU A 107 25.40 8.76 11.80
CA LEU A 107 25.68 7.54 11.03
C LEU A 107 25.83 6.24 11.86
N LYS A 108 25.94 6.30 13.20
CA LYS A 108 25.88 5.12 14.08
C LYS A 108 24.45 4.63 14.38
N LYS A 109 23.44 5.43 14.06
CA LYS A 109 22.00 5.19 14.33
C LYS A 109 21.15 5.32 13.06
N ASP A 110 21.45 6.34 12.25
CA ASP A 110 20.83 6.65 10.96
C ASP A 110 21.49 5.82 9.84
N TYR A 111 21.46 4.50 9.95
CA TYR A 111 21.82 3.58 8.86
C TYR A 111 20.66 2.62 8.60
N TYR A 112 20.45 2.31 7.32
CA TYR A 112 19.42 1.36 6.89
C TYR A 112 19.82 0.77 5.54
N PRO A 113 19.61 -0.54 5.28
CA PRO A 113 20.23 -1.23 4.14
C PRO A 113 19.62 -0.87 2.78
N TYR A 114 18.54 -0.10 2.76
CA TYR A 114 17.97 0.47 1.54
C TYR A 114 17.49 1.90 1.77
N ASN A 115 17.28 2.62 0.66
CA ASN A 115 16.59 3.89 0.65
C ASN A 115 15.77 4.03 -0.66
N PHE A 116 15.23 5.22 -0.91
CA PHE A 116 14.39 5.51 -2.07
C PHE A 116 15.00 6.61 -2.91
N VAL A 117 15.24 6.31 -4.19
CA VAL A 117 15.58 7.29 -5.23
C VAL A 117 14.28 7.99 -5.64
N SER A 118 14.25 9.32 -5.59
CA SER A 118 13.05 10.09 -5.87
C SER A 118 12.55 9.93 -7.32
N LEU A 119 11.30 10.34 -7.57
CA LEU A 119 10.68 10.13 -8.90
C LEU A 119 11.20 11.11 -9.98
N GLY A 120 11.78 12.23 -9.57
CA GLY A 120 12.02 13.39 -10.43
C GLY A 120 10.80 14.31 -10.53
N LYS A 121 10.87 15.32 -11.42
CA LYS A 121 9.75 16.23 -11.70
C LYS A 121 8.66 15.49 -12.48
N VAL A 122 7.40 15.66 -12.04
CA VAL A 122 6.22 14.99 -12.62
C VAL A 122 5.95 15.46 -14.05
N ASP A 123 6.10 16.75 -14.32
CA ASP A 123 5.76 17.36 -15.61
C ASP A 123 6.81 17.06 -16.71
N GLU A 124 8.00 16.56 -16.32
CA GLU A 124 9.06 16.12 -17.23
C GLU A 124 9.05 14.58 -17.45
N ALA A 125 8.01 13.87 -17.00
CA ALA A 125 7.83 12.44 -17.23
C ALA A 125 7.04 12.20 -18.52
N THR A 126 7.74 11.95 -19.64
CA THR A 126 7.15 11.85 -20.97
C THR A 126 6.52 10.48 -21.26
N ARG A 127 5.51 10.48 -22.14
CA ARG A 127 4.84 9.29 -22.65
C ARG A 127 4.56 9.47 -24.14
N GLU A 128 4.91 8.47 -24.94
CA GLU A 128 4.94 8.59 -26.39
C GLU A 128 4.47 7.31 -27.09
N THR A 129 4.15 7.44 -28.38
CA THR A 129 3.91 6.30 -29.25
C THR A 129 5.19 5.50 -29.44
N PHE A 130 5.07 4.17 -29.54
CA PHE A 130 6.19 3.35 -29.98
C PHE A 130 6.58 3.70 -31.42
N LYS A 131 7.87 3.98 -31.65
CA LYS A 131 8.48 4.15 -32.97
C LYS A 131 9.63 3.14 -33.11
N ARG A 132 9.78 2.55 -34.29
CA ARG A 132 10.94 1.69 -34.60
C ARG A 132 12.15 2.58 -34.90
N GLY A 133 13.26 2.34 -34.19
CA GLY A 133 14.57 2.82 -34.63
C GLY A 133 15.22 1.83 -35.62
N ASN A 134 16.43 2.16 -36.06
CA ASN A 134 17.19 1.40 -37.05
C ASN A 134 18.29 0.50 -36.46
N LEU A 135 18.55 0.57 -35.15
CA LEU A 135 19.64 -0.17 -34.52
C LEU A 135 19.16 -1.53 -33.98
N SER A 136 19.72 -2.60 -34.53
CA SER A 136 19.55 -3.97 -34.02
C SER A 136 20.92 -4.59 -33.81
N GLY A 137 21.13 -5.38 -32.75
CA GLY A 137 22.47 -5.84 -32.40
C GLY A 137 22.51 -6.75 -31.18
N LYS A 138 23.71 -6.92 -30.63
CA LYS A 138 23.98 -7.64 -29.39
C LYS A 138 25.12 -6.98 -28.62
N ILE A 139 25.03 -6.99 -27.30
CA ILE A 139 26.06 -6.52 -26.38
C ILE A 139 26.52 -7.75 -25.60
N LYS A 140 27.81 -8.10 -25.68
CA LYS A 140 28.42 -9.14 -24.84
C LYS A 140 28.89 -8.49 -23.55
N CYS A 141 28.54 -9.09 -22.42
CA CYS A 141 28.85 -8.55 -21.11
C CYS A 141 29.42 -9.62 -20.19
N SER A 142 30.41 -9.23 -19.40
CA SER A 142 30.97 -9.98 -18.28
C SER A 142 30.44 -9.41 -16.96
N LEU A 143 30.26 -10.29 -15.97
CA LEU A 143 29.69 -9.97 -14.66
C LEU A 143 30.51 -10.65 -13.57
N LYS A 144 30.89 -9.89 -12.54
CA LYS A 144 31.61 -10.40 -11.37
C LYS A 144 30.87 -10.09 -10.08
N ASN A 145 30.55 -11.09 -9.25
CA ASN A 145 29.94 -10.85 -7.95
C ASN A 145 31.00 -10.47 -6.90
N LEU A 146 30.99 -9.23 -6.41
CA LEU A 146 31.96 -8.73 -5.43
C LEU A 146 31.57 -9.07 -3.97
N THR A 147 30.37 -9.60 -3.77
CA THR A 147 29.83 -10.08 -2.50
C THR A 147 29.09 -11.40 -2.76
N PRO A 148 28.79 -12.21 -1.72
CA PRO A 148 27.99 -13.42 -1.84
C PRO A 148 26.72 -13.19 -2.65
N LEU A 149 26.38 -14.15 -3.50
CA LEU A 149 25.23 -14.09 -4.39
C LEU A 149 24.25 -15.20 -4.02
N PHE A 150 22.97 -14.85 -3.95
CA PHE A 150 21.89 -15.80 -3.74
C PHE A 150 20.75 -15.44 -4.69
N ILE A 151 20.38 -16.35 -5.58
CA ILE A 151 19.27 -16.14 -6.52
C ILE A 151 17.98 -16.76 -5.98
N GLY A 152 18.05 -17.95 -5.37
CA GLY A 152 16.90 -18.76 -4.94
C GLY A 152 16.11 -19.29 -6.14
N GLY A 153 16.18 -20.60 -6.39
CA GLY A 153 15.61 -21.25 -7.56
C GLY A 153 14.08 -21.29 -7.65
N ASN A 154 13.62 -21.83 -8.79
CA ASN A 154 12.20 -21.93 -9.13
C ASN A 154 11.54 -23.12 -8.43
N GLU A 155 12.21 -24.27 -8.38
CA GLU A 155 11.75 -25.48 -7.72
C GLU A 155 12.28 -25.52 -6.28
N ASP A 156 13.61 -25.52 -6.12
CA ASP A 156 14.25 -25.30 -4.83
C ASP A 156 14.46 -23.80 -4.56
N LYS A 157 13.76 -23.28 -3.55
CA LYS A 157 13.81 -21.85 -3.18
C LYS A 157 14.99 -21.49 -2.29
N GLU A 158 15.66 -22.49 -1.70
CA GLU A 158 16.79 -22.33 -0.78
C GLU A 158 18.13 -22.30 -1.53
N HIS A 159 18.25 -22.98 -2.68
CA HIS A 159 19.47 -23.02 -3.49
C HIS A 159 19.57 -21.93 -4.57
N THR A 160 20.79 -21.66 -5.06
CA THR A 160 20.98 -20.88 -6.29
C THR A 160 20.62 -21.73 -7.52
N LEU A 161 20.37 -21.13 -8.68
CA LEU A 161 20.01 -21.87 -9.88
C LEU A 161 21.26 -22.54 -10.47
N VAL A 162 21.15 -23.85 -10.65
CA VAL A 162 22.22 -24.76 -11.05
C VAL A 162 21.71 -25.65 -12.19
N GLU A 163 22.43 -25.64 -13.31
CA GLU A 163 22.37 -26.68 -14.34
C GLU A 163 23.74 -27.39 -14.36
N GLU A 164 24.43 -27.51 -15.50
CA GLU A 164 25.86 -27.91 -15.54
C GLU A 164 26.82 -26.82 -14.98
N LYS A 165 26.27 -25.63 -14.72
CA LYS A 165 26.96 -24.42 -14.27
C LYS A 165 26.05 -23.60 -13.35
N TYR A 166 26.65 -22.69 -12.57
CA TYR A 166 25.88 -21.66 -11.87
C TYR A 166 25.27 -20.67 -12.87
N VAL A 167 23.99 -20.35 -12.65
CA VAL A 167 23.19 -19.50 -13.54
C VAL A 167 22.62 -18.29 -12.78
N ILE A 168 22.80 -17.09 -13.34
CA ILE A 168 22.04 -15.90 -12.97
C ILE A 168 20.94 -15.69 -14.03
N PRO A 169 19.65 -15.77 -13.68
CA PRO A 169 18.58 -15.63 -14.65
C PRO A 169 18.58 -14.29 -15.37
N ALA A 170 18.29 -14.33 -16.66
CA ALA A 170 18.04 -13.19 -17.54
C ALA A 170 17.08 -12.18 -16.91
N SER A 171 16.04 -12.68 -16.23
CA SER A 171 15.03 -11.88 -15.53
C SER A 171 15.61 -11.03 -14.38
N THR A 172 16.64 -11.52 -13.68
CA THR A 172 17.32 -10.81 -12.59
C THR A 172 18.11 -9.62 -13.15
N ILE A 173 18.90 -9.84 -14.19
CA ILE A 173 19.72 -8.80 -14.85
C ILE A 173 18.81 -7.79 -15.56
N LYS A 174 17.82 -8.27 -16.32
CA LYS A 174 16.81 -7.44 -16.99
C LYS A 174 16.02 -6.59 -15.99
N GLY A 175 15.70 -7.13 -14.81
CA GLY A 175 15.00 -6.41 -13.74
C GLY A 175 15.81 -5.25 -13.16
N GLU A 176 17.11 -5.45 -12.91
CA GLU A 176 17.99 -4.40 -12.39
C GLU A 176 18.25 -3.30 -13.42
N LEU A 177 18.62 -3.66 -14.66
CA LEU A 177 18.77 -2.70 -15.77
C LEU A 177 17.48 -1.90 -16.02
N ARG A 178 16.31 -2.56 -15.93
CA ARG A 178 15.01 -1.89 -16.02
C ARG A 178 14.80 -0.89 -14.89
N ASN A 179 15.09 -1.25 -13.64
CA ASN A 179 14.92 -0.37 -12.48
C ASN A 179 15.81 0.89 -12.58
N ILE A 180 17.05 0.72 -13.04
CA ILE A 180 17.97 1.81 -13.38
C ILE A 180 17.37 2.71 -14.47
N ILE A 181 16.99 2.14 -15.62
CA ILE A 181 16.42 2.88 -16.75
C ILE A 181 15.13 3.61 -16.37
N GLU A 182 14.31 3.04 -15.48
CA GLU A 182 13.10 3.67 -14.98
C GLU A 182 13.37 4.97 -14.20
N VAL A 183 14.54 5.11 -13.57
CA VAL A 183 15.02 6.39 -12.99
C VAL A 183 15.62 7.29 -14.08
N LEU A 184 16.55 6.77 -14.89
CA LEU A 184 17.23 7.53 -15.94
C LEU A 184 16.24 8.29 -16.85
N THR A 185 15.10 7.66 -17.15
CA THR A 185 14.10 8.14 -18.12
C THR A 185 12.76 8.54 -17.50
N ARG A 186 12.67 8.64 -16.16
CA ARG A 186 11.43 9.00 -15.42
C ARG A 186 10.21 8.15 -15.81
N SER A 187 10.44 6.87 -16.08
CA SER A 187 9.39 5.95 -16.52
C SER A 187 8.48 5.46 -15.38
N CYS A 188 7.35 4.84 -15.73
CA CYS A 188 6.39 4.35 -14.74
C CYS A 188 6.99 3.35 -13.73
N MET A 189 6.48 3.37 -12.50
CA MET A 189 6.70 2.32 -11.50
C MET A 189 5.70 1.19 -11.74
N LYS A 190 6.16 -0.06 -11.64
CA LYS A 190 5.31 -1.26 -11.71
C LYS A 190 5.17 -2.02 -10.39
N ASN A 191 6.16 -1.93 -9.51
CA ASN A 191 6.23 -2.71 -8.27
C ASN A 191 5.64 -1.91 -7.09
N VAL A 192 4.38 -1.49 -7.21
CA VAL A 192 3.64 -0.77 -6.16
C VAL A 192 2.29 -1.47 -5.97
N GLU A 193 1.97 -1.76 -4.71
CA GLU A 193 0.73 -2.41 -4.28
C GLU A 193 -0.52 -1.69 -4.82
N ASP A 194 -1.40 -2.46 -5.45
CA ASP A 194 -2.66 -2.00 -6.03
C ASP A 194 -3.90 -2.48 -5.26
N GLU A 195 -3.73 -3.15 -4.11
CA GLU A 195 -4.78 -3.33 -3.11
C GLU A 195 -4.77 -2.26 -1.99
N ARG A 196 -5.92 -2.05 -1.35
CA ARG A 196 -6.05 -1.17 -0.17
C ARG A 196 -5.49 -1.88 1.06
N LEU A 197 -4.37 -1.37 1.60
CA LEU A 197 -3.71 -1.90 2.78
C LEU A 197 -4.60 -1.86 4.04
N THR A 198 -4.33 -2.76 4.99
CA THR A 198 -4.95 -2.71 6.33
C THR A 198 -4.04 -2.12 7.40
N TYR A 199 -4.64 -1.45 8.38
CA TYR A 199 -3.99 -1.00 9.60
C TYR A 199 -4.75 -1.46 10.84
N ARG A 200 -4.06 -1.57 11.98
CA ARG A 200 -4.69 -1.83 13.28
C ARG A 200 -4.97 -0.51 13.99
N TYR A 201 -6.21 -0.30 14.42
CA TYR A 201 -6.57 0.90 15.17
C TYR A 201 -5.79 0.96 16.50
N GLN A 202 -5.29 2.14 16.87
CA GLN A 202 -4.49 2.30 18.08
C GLN A 202 -5.35 2.66 19.29
N MET A 203 -5.04 2.06 20.44
CA MET A 203 -5.52 2.55 21.74
C MET A 203 -4.78 3.84 22.11
N LYS A 204 -5.29 4.99 21.67
CA LYS A 204 -4.87 6.31 22.15
C LYS A 204 -5.96 6.94 23.02
N LYS A 205 -5.62 8.03 23.70
CA LYS A 205 -6.52 8.78 24.60
C LYS A 205 -7.77 9.30 23.88
N ASN A 206 -7.65 9.56 22.57
CA ASN A 206 -8.75 9.81 21.63
C ASN A 206 -8.86 8.57 20.72
N GLY A 207 -9.35 7.46 21.28
CA GLY A 207 -9.45 6.17 20.60
C GLY A 207 -10.65 6.08 19.64
N ARG A 208 -10.91 4.89 19.11
CA ARG A 208 -12.09 4.60 18.28
C ARG A 208 -13.36 4.85 19.08
N THR A 209 -14.30 5.64 18.54
CA THR A 209 -15.61 5.84 19.19
C THR A 209 -16.50 4.65 18.87
N ASN A 210 -16.33 3.56 19.62
CA ASN A 210 -17.06 2.31 19.42
C ASN A 210 -18.56 2.48 19.74
N ILE A 211 -19.37 2.69 18.70
CA ILE A 211 -20.83 2.58 18.75
C ILE A 211 -21.19 1.13 18.43
N PHE A 212 -22.13 0.58 19.20
CA PHE A 212 -22.64 -0.78 19.02
C PHE A 212 -24.00 -0.70 18.32
N GLY A 213 -24.29 -1.68 17.47
CA GLY A 213 -25.59 -1.76 16.82
C GLY A 213 -25.90 -3.12 16.23
N ILE A 214 -27.13 -3.26 15.76
CA ILE A 214 -27.68 -4.47 15.15
C ILE A 214 -27.96 -4.19 13.67
N ILE A 215 -27.48 -5.05 12.78
CA ILE A 215 -27.69 -4.92 11.34
C ILE A 215 -29.18 -5.13 11.04
N HIS A 216 -29.86 -4.10 10.53
CA HIS A 216 -31.26 -4.15 10.17
C HIS A 216 -31.47 -4.39 8.67
N LYS A 217 -30.64 -3.77 7.82
CA LYS A 217 -30.64 -3.92 6.37
C LYS A 217 -29.22 -3.84 5.82
N PHE A 218 -28.86 -4.69 4.87
CA PHE A 218 -27.61 -4.56 4.11
C PHE A 218 -27.76 -3.57 2.94
N PRO A 219 -26.68 -2.89 2.52
CA PRO A 219 -26.72 -2.00 1.36
C PRO A 219 -26.82 -2.78 0.06
N THR A 220 -27.34 -2.12 -0.97
CA THR A 220 -27.24 -2.52 -2.38
C THR A 220 -26.61 -1.37 -3.17
N GLU A 221 -26.34 -1.57 -4.46
CA GLU A 221 -25.88 -0.50 -5.38
C GLU A 221 -26.79 0.74 -5.41
N LYS A 222 -28.07 0.62 -5.01
CA LYS A 222 -29.07 1.70 -5.07
C LYS A 222 -29.59 2.15 -3.72
N GLU A 223 -29.35 1.40 -2.65
CA GLU A 223 -29.95 1.65 -1.34
C GLU A 223 -28.94 1.48 -0.21
N LEU A 224 -28.89 2.44 0.71
CA LEU A 224 -28.04 2.35 1.89
C LEU A 224 -28.51 1.24 2.86
N GLY A 225 -27.55 0.58 3.48
CA GLY A 225 -27.77 -0.32 4.60
C GLY A 225 -28.23 0.46 5.83
N LYS A 226 -28.80 -0.24 6.82
CA LYS A 226 -29.29 0.35 8.08
C LYS A 226 -28.84 -0.46 9.28
N ILE A 227 -28.35 0.21 10.31
CA ILE A 227 -27.98 -0.35 11.62
C ILE A 227 -28.80 0.33 12.71
N ILE A 228 -29.42 -0.45 13.59
CA ILE A 228 -30.09 0.05 14.80
C ILE A 228 -29.04 0.23 15.89
N LYS A 229 -28.98 1.41 16.52
CA LYS A 229 -28.12 1.67 17.69
C LYS A 229 -28.46 0.73 18.85
N ALA A 230 -27.45 0.21 19.51
CA ALA A 230 -27.60 -0.64 20.68
C ALA A 230 -26.78 -0.14 21.88
N ASP A 231 -27.36 -0.21 23.07
CA ASP A 231 -26.68 0.03 24.34
C ASP A 231 -25.94 -1.23 24.82
N LYS A 232 -24.64 -1.08 25.11
CA LYS A 232 -23.78 -2.19 25.59
C LYS A 232 -23.84 -2.32 27.11
N ILE A 233 -24.23 -3.50 27.59
CA ILE A 233 -24.01 -3.97 28.97
C ILE A 233 -22.91 -5.04 28.95
N LYS A 234 -22.07 -5.09 29.97
CA LYS A 234 -21.09 -6.17 30.18
C LYS A 234 -21.72 -7.31 30.98
N VAL A 235 -21.43 -8.55 30.62
CA VAL A 235 -21.82 -9.75 31.39
C VAL A 235 -20.59 -10.64 31.61
N LYS A 236 -20.40 -11.12 32.84
CA LYS A 236 -19.24 -11.94 33.20
C LYS A 236 -19.32 -13.29 32.49
N LYS A 237 -18.25 -13.71 31.81
CA LYS A 237 -18.26 -14.94 30.99
C LYS A 237 -18.54 -16.20 31.83
N SER A 238 -18.01 -16.26 33.05
CA SER A 238 -18.11 -17.44 33.93
C SER A 238 -19.51 -17.71 34.49
N ILE A 239 -20.49 -16.81 34.30
CA ILE A 239 -21.89 -17.03 34.71
C ILE A 239 -22.82 -17.40 33.56
N LEU A 240 -22.30 -17.45 32.32
CA LEU A 240 -23.11 -17.79 31.16
C LEU A 240 -23.33 -19.32 31.12
N PRO A 241 -24.58 -19.80 31.00
CA PRO A 241 -24.86 -21.23 30.89
C PRO A 241 -24.28 -21.82 29.59
N ASP A 242 -24.03 -23.14 29.59
CA ASP A 242 -23.21 -23.84 28.59
C ASP A 242 -23.61 -23.60 27.12
N LYS A 243 -24.91 -23.39 26.86
CA LYS A 243 -25.46 -23.03 25.55
C LYS A 243 -24.91 -21.71 24.95
N TYR A 244 -24.13 -20.94 25.71
CA TYR A 244 -23.48 -19.69 25.29
C TYR A 244 -21.93 -19.74 25.38
N GLN A 245 -21.32 -20.93 25.47
CA GLN A 245 -19.86 -21.06 25.50
C GLN A 245 -19.21 -20.87 24.11
N GLU A 246 -19.95 -21.20 23.05
CA GLU A 246 -19.55 -20.98 21.67
C GLU A 246 -19.59 -19.49 21.29
N SER A 247 -18.80 -19.11 20.29
CA SER A 247 -18.76 -17.72 19.82
C SER A 247 -19.88 -17.46 18.82
N GLY A 248 -20.63 -16.38 19.00
CA GLY A 248 -21.80 -16.08 18.17
C GLY A 248 -22.66 -14.94 18.69
N PHE A 249 -23.82 -14.78 18.04
CA PHE A 249 -24.87 -13.84 18.39
C PHE A 249 -26.10 -14.61 18.84
N TYR A 250 -26.50 -14.44 20.11
CA TYR A 250 -27.62 -15.13 20.72
C TYR A 250 -28.74 -14.14 21.03
N PRO A 251 -29.89 -14.19 20.34
CA PRO A 251 -31.06 -13.38 20.69
C PRO A 251 -31.51 -13.64 22.13
N LEU A 252 -31.88 -12.57 22.83
CA LEU A 252 -32.46 -12.61 24.16
C LEU A 252 -33.79 -11.84 24.16
N LYS A 253 -34.81 -12.43 24.77
CA LYS A 253 -36.08 -11.75 25.04
C LYS A 253 -35.92 -10.85 26.26
N VAL A 254 -36.06 -9.53 26.07
CA VAL A 254 -35.77 -8.53 27.11
C VAL A 254 -36.82 -7.45 27.08
N ASP A 255 -37.46 -7.20 28.22
CA ASP A 255 -38.32 -6.03 28.39
C ASP A 255 -37.45 -4.78 28.60
N ILE A 256 -37.22 -4.07 27.51
CA ILE A 256 -36.43 -2.84 27.47
C ILE A 256 -37.07 -1.68 28.25
N LYS A 257 -38.38 -1.73 28.52
CA LYS A 257 -39.11 -0.70 29.28
C LYS A 257 -39.07 -0.97 30.79
N SER A 258 -38.66 -2.17 31.23
CA SER A 258 -38.51 -2.51 32.65
C SER A 258 -37.48 -1.62 33.36
N VAL A 259 -37.79 -1.24 34.60
CA VAL A 259 -36.93 -0.39 35.45
C VAL A 259 -35.54 -1.02 35.62
N PHE A 260 -35.48 -2.34 35.83
CA PHE A 260 -34.23 -3.08 36.00
C PHE A 260 -33.29 -2.95 34.78
N VAL A 261 -33.82 -3.13 33.56
CA VAL A 261 -33.02 -2.99 32.33
C VAL A 261 -32.54 -1.55 32.13
N GLN A 262 -33.43 -0.57 32.35
CA GLN A 262 -33.09 0.85 32.25
C GLN A 262 -32.03 1.28 33.27
N GLU A 263 -32.04 0.74 34.48
CA GLU A 263 -30.96 0.95 35.46
C GLU A 263 -29.62 0.37 35.00
N TRP A 264 -29.60 -0.84 34.45
CA TRP A 264 -28.36 -1.45 33.95
C TRP A 264 -27.78 -0.71 32.74
N ILE A 265 -28.62 -0.22 31.82
CA ILE A 265 -28.19 0.69 30.73
C ILE A 265 -27.55 1.96 31.30
N LYS A 266 -28.16 2.58 32.32
CA LYS A 266 -27.62 3.77 33.00
C LYS A 266 -26.31 3.47 33.75
N LYS A 267 -26.17 2.30 34.37
CA LYS A 267 -24.92 1.85 35.02
C LYS A 267 -23.81 1.64 33.99
N ALA A 268 -24.07 0.94 32.90
CA ALA A 268 -23.07 0.62 31.88
C ALA A 268 -22.49 1.86 31.16
N LYS A 269 -23.23 2.98 31.15
CA LYS A 269 -22.79 4.29 30.64
C LYS A 269 -21.86 5.06 31.60
N LYS A 270 -21.74 4.65 32.87
CA LYS A 270 -20.88 5.30 33.87
C LYS A 270 -19.45 4.75 33.82
N ILE A 271 -18.47 5.65 33.86
CA ILE A 271 -17.05 5.30 34.00
C ILE A 271 -16.73 5.07 35.48
N THR A 272 -16.55 3.81 35.86
CA THR A 272 -16.09 3.39 37.20
C THR A 272 -14.62 2.98 37.18
N LYS A 273 -13.88 3.38 38.22
CA LYS A 273 -12.57 2.80 38.55
C LYS A 273 -12.79 1.72 39.60
N TYR A 274 -12.18 0.56 39.41
CA TYR A 274 -12.19 -0.59 40.32
C TYR A 274 -10.78 -1.23 40.31
N ASN A 275 -10.43 -2.04 41.32
CA ASN A 275 -9.06 -2.53 41.42
C ASN A 275 -8.78 -3.66 40.40
N LYS A 276 -7.50 -3.87 40.11
CA LYS A 276 -7.08 -4.94 39.21
C LYS A 276 -7.28 -6.30 39.88
N GLY A 277 -8.30 -7.03 39.43
CA GLY A 277 -8.70 -8.34 39.96
C GLY A 277 -10.16 -8.35 40.43
N ASP A 278 -10.71 -7.18 40.74
CA ASP A 278 -12.13 -7.03 41.08
C ASP A 278 -13.00 -7.12 39.82
N ASP A 279 -14.25 -7.53 40.01
CA ASP A 279 -15.28 -7.43 38.99
C ASP A 279 -15.70 -5.97 38.77
N ASP A 280 -16.05 -5.61 37.53
CA ASP A 280 -16.64 -4.32 37.20
C ASP A 280 -18.03 -4.18 37.84
N PRO A 281 -18.28 -3.22 38.76
CA PRO A 281 -19.56 -3.06 39.44
C PRO A 281 -20.71 -2.64 38.51
N ASN A 282 -20.41 -2.16 37.29
CA ASN A 282 -21.39 -1.84 36.27
C ASN A 282 -21.62 -2.99 35.26
N ALA A 283 -21.04 -4.17 35.51
CA ALA A 283 -21.31 -5.42 34.78
C ALA A 283 -22.26 -6.35 35.53
N ILE A 284 -22.92 -7.24 34.79
CA ILE A 284 -23.70 -8.34 35.36
C ILE A 284 -22.72 -9.46 35.75
N ASN A 285 -22.48 -9.61 37.05
CA ASN A 285 -21.47 -10.53 37.59
C ASN A 285 -22.05 -11.81 38.21
N ASP A 286 -23.39 -11.91 38.36
CA ASP A 286 -24.10 -13.06 38.91
C ASP A 286 -25.23 -13.59 38.00
N PHE A 287 -25.52 -14.89 38.11
CA PHE A 287 -26.52 -15.56 37.30
C PHE A 287 -27.97 -15.09 37.58
N SER A 288 -28.26 -14.62 38.81
CA SER A 288 -29.61 -14.14 39.18
C SER A 288 -29.98 -12.88 38.40
N ASN A 289 -29.07 -11.91 38.33
CA ASN A 289 -29.26 -10.70 37.54
C ASN A 289 -29.25 -10.97 36.03
N PHE A 290 -28.48 -11.96 35.54
CA PHE A 290 -28.57 -12.41 34.14
C PHE A 290 -29.93 -13.05 33.81
N LYS A 291 -30.51 -13.82 34.74
CA LYS A 291 -31.85 -14.40 34.58
C LYS A 291 -32.94 -13.32 34.64
N LYS A 292 -32.86 -12.36 35.58
CA LYS A 292 -33.81 -11.23 35.70
C LYS A 292 -33.85 -10.31 34.48
N LEU A 293 -32.79 -10.28 33.67
CA LEU A 293 -32.74 -9.50 32.43
C LEU A 293 -33.59 -10.14 31.32
N GLN A 294 -33.89 -11.44 31.40
CA GLN A 294 -34.72 -12.17 30.42
C GLN A 294 -36.20 -12.19 30.84
N SER A 295 -37.10 -12.06 29.86
CA SER A 295 -38.55 -12.12 30.08
C SER A 295 -39.22 -12.90 28.96
N ASP A 296 -39.95 -13.97 29.30
CA ASP A 296 -40.58 -14.86 28.30
C ASP A 296 -41.68 -14.18 27.48
N ILE A 297 -42.27 -13.11 28.04
CA ILE A 297 -43.35 -12.28 27.48
C ILE A 297 -42.81 -11.16 26.57
N ALA A 298 -41.50 -10.92 26.56
CA ALA A 298 -40.88 -9.82 25.82
C ALA A 298 -40.43 -10.24 24.40
N GLY A 299 -40.29 -9.24 23.53
CA GLY A 299 -39.68 -9.41 22.21
C GLY A 299 -38.16 -9.59 22.27
N GLU A 300 -37.59 -10.12 21.18
CA GLU A 300 -36.15 -10.25 20.97
C GLU A 300 -35.51 -8.87 20.70
N ASN A 301 -35.29 -8.13 21.79
CA ASN A 301 -34.78 -6.75 21.82
C ASN A 301 -33.38 -6.66 22.47
N ALA A 302 -32.71 -7.80 22.65
CA ALA A 302 -31.30 -7.82 23.01
C ALA A 302 -30.55 -8.98 22.35
N ILE A 303 -29.22 -8.86 22.27
CA ILE A 303 -28.30 -9.90 21.79
C ILE A 303 -27.18 -10.08 22.79
N LEU A 304 -27.00 -11.32 23.28
CA LEU A 304 -25.75 -11.73 23.89
C LEU A 304 -24.73 -12.02 22.78
N TRP A 305 -23.69 -11.19 22.71
CA TRP A 305 -22.60 -11.34 21.77
C TRP A 305 -21.39 -11.94 22.48
N VAL A 306 -21.14 -13.22 22.19
CA VAL A 306 -19.97 -13.96 22.64
C VAL A 306 -18.91 -13.89 21.54
N SER A 307 -17.78 -13.20 21.78
CA SER A 307 -16.72 -13.14 20.76
C SER A 307 -15.84 -14.38 20.75
N SER A 308 -15.09 -14.56 19.65
CA SER A 308 -13.97 -15.51 19.54
C SER A 308 -13.12 -15.56 20.81
N LYS A 309 -12.63 -16.76 21.13
CA LYS A 309 -11.78 -17.04 22.30
C LYS A 309 -10.58 -16.09 22.34
N ILE A 310 -10.43 -15.40 23.47
CA ILE A 310 -9.31 -14.51 23.80
C ILE A 310 -8.89 -14.87 25.23
N ASP A 311 -7.59 -15.10 25.43
CA ASP A 311 -7.06 -15.47 26.74
C ASP A 311 -7.30 -14.38 27.79
N ASN A 312 -7.58 -14.78 29.03
CA ASN A 312 -7.86 -13.90 30.17
C ASN A 312 -9.06 -12.94 29.99
N LYS A 313 -9.97 -13.23 29.04
CA LYS A 313 -11.16 -12.41 28.81
C LYS A 313 -12.26 -12.70 29.85
N ILE A 314 -12.60 -11.68 30.64
CA ILE A 314 -13.55 -11.76 31.76
C ILE A 314 -15.01 -11.51 31.30
N TYR A 315 -15.23 -10.62 30.33
CA TYR A 315 -16.57 -10.09 30.00
C TYR A 315 -16.98 -10.30 28.54
N GLU A 316 -18.22 -10.78 28.35
CA GLU A 316 -18.97 -10.70 27.09
C GLU A 316 -19.91 -9.48 27.09
N LYS A 317 -20.66 -9.29 25.99
CA LYS A 317 -21.51 -8.11 25.78
C LYS A 317 -22.97 -8.53 25.62
N ILE A 318 -23.87 -7.83 26.27
CA ILE A 318 -25.30 -7.81 25.94
C ILE A 318 -25.58 -6.47 25.26
N LEU A 319 -26.10 -6.51 24.05
CA LEU A 319 -26.50 -5.33 23.29
C LEU A 319 -28.02 -5.20 23.34
N ILE A 320 -28.53 -4.13 23.92
CA ILE A 320 -29.97 -3.85 24.01
C ILE A 320 -30.35 -2.80 22.97
N PHE A 321 -31.40 -3.07 22.20
CA PHE A 321 -31.81 -2.24 21.08
C PHE A 321 -33.33 -2.19 20.97
N ASP A 322 -33.84 -1.11 20.41
CA ASP A 322 -35.27 -0.91 20.19
C ASP A 322 -35.57 -0.86 18.68
N LYS A 323 -36.48 -1.72 18.23
CA LYS A 323 -36.93 -1.79 16.83
C LYS A 323 -38.01 -0.76 16.50
N GLU A 324 -38.69 -0.21 17.51
CA GLU A 324 -39.82 0.72 17.35
C GLU A 324 -39.36 2.19 17.30
N THR A 325 -38.21 2.52 17.92
CA THR A 325 -37.69 3.90 17.97
C THR A 325 -36.97 4.29 16.68
N SER A 326 -37.65 5.04 15.82
CA SER A 326 -37.18 5.43 14.48
C SER A 326 -35.97 6.37 14.43
N ASP A 327 -35.61 7.04 15.53
CA ASP A 327 -34.48 8.00 15.56
C ASP A 327 -33.09 7.36 15.76
N ASN A 328 -33.04 6.04 16.01
CA ASN A 328 -31.82 5.31 16.37
C ASN A 328 -31.13 4.58 15.19
N TYR A 329 -31.45 4.94 13.94
CA TYR A 329 -30.88 4.31 12.75
C TYR A 329 -29.67 5.06 12.20
N TYR A 330 -28.65 4.28 11.84
CA TYR A 330 -27.47 4.73 11.10
C TYR A 330 -27.46 4.10 9.70
N SER A 331 -27.17 4.90 8.68
CA SER A 331 -27.03 4.43 7.30
C SER A 331 -25.59 3.99 7.01
N PHE A 332 -25.36 3.03 6.13
CA PHE A 332 -24.01 2.69 5.67
C PHE A 332 -23.98 2.32 4.18
N THR A 333 -22.83 2.56 3.54
CA THR A 333 -22.65 2.40 2.09
C THR A 333 -22.26 0.97 1.71
N LYS A 334 -22.38 0.66 0.42
CA LYS A 334 -21.87 -0.57 -0.19
C LYS A 334 -20.35 -0.72 0.00
N ASP A 335 -19.58 0.36 -0.14
CA ASP A 335 -18.12 0.37 0.12
C ASP A 335 -17.76 -0.08 1.55
N GLU A 336 -18.48 0.41 2.57
CA GLU A 336 -18.26 0.04 3.98
C GLU A 336 -18.59 -1.44 4.24
N PHE A 337 -19.60 -1.96 3.55
CA PHE A 337 -19.96 -3.38 3.58
C PHE A 337 -18.92 -4.25 2.87
N ASP A 338 -18.36 -3.81 1.75
CA ASP A 338 -17.32 -4.56 1.03
C ASP A 338 -15.97 -4.54 1.77
N ASP A 339 -15.67 -3.46 2.48
CA ASP A 339 -14.56 -3.41 3.44
C ASP A 339 -14.76 -4.37 4.62
N LEU A 340 -15.98 -4.47 5.17
CA LEU A 340 -16.34 -5.47 6.18
C LEU A 340 -16.15 -6.90 5.65
N ASN A 341 -16.61 -7.17 4.43
CA ASN A 341 -16.48 -8.47 3.75
C ASN A 341 -15.02 -8.86 3.54
N PHE A 342 -14.17 -7.92 3.12
CA PHE A 342 -12.72 -8.11 3.01
C PHE A 342 -12.09 -8.43 4.38
N LEU A 343 -12.44 -7.68 5.43
CA LEU A 343 -11.91 -7.86 6.78
C LEU A 343 -12.34 -9.19 7.42
N ILE A 344 -13.54 -9.71 7.12
CA ILE A 344 -13.98 -11.06 7.49
C ILE A 344 -13.09 -12.11 6.82
N LYS A 345 -12.93 -12.04 5.49
CA LYS A 345 -12.10 -12.98 4.71
C LYS A 345 -10.65 -13.01 5.21
N GLU A 346 -10.04 -11.85 5.44
CA GLU A 346 -8.68 -11.72 5.99
C GLU A 346 -8.55 -12.15 7.46
N ARG A 347 -9.65 -12.13 8.22
CA ARG A 347 -9.69 -12.68 9.57
C ARG A 347 -9.73 -14.20 9.56
N ARG A 348 -10.58 -14.80 8.72
CA ARG A 348 -10.69 -16.25 8.54
C ARG A 348 -9.36 -16.89 8.18
N LYS A 349 -8.72 -16.45 7.09
CA LYS A 349 -7.41 -16.96 6.63
C LYS A 349 -6.33 -16.93 7.73
N ARG A 350 -6.44 -16.04 8.71
CA ARG A 350 -5.50 -15.90 9.82
C ARG A 350 -5.84 -16.86 10.96
N GLU A 351 -7.10 -16.93 11.37
CA GLU A 351 -7.53 -17.84 12.43
C GLU A 351 -7.36 -19.31 11.95
N GLU A 352 -7.66 -19.61 10.68
CA GLU A 352 -7.37 -20.91 10.04
C GLU A 352 -5.88 -21.29 10.12
N LYS A 353 -4.95 -20.33 9.90
CA LYS A 353 -3.49 -20.54 10.07
C LYS A 353 -3.04 -20.68 11.53
N GLU A 354 -3.83 -20.18 12.47
CA GLU A 354 -3.57 -20.22 13.92
C GLU A 354 -4.27 -21.43 14.59
N ASN A 355 -4.81 -22.38 13.81
CA ASN A 355 -5.66 -23.49 14.27
C ASN A 355 -6.83 -23.03 15.16
N SER A 356 -7.43 -21.90 14.79
CA SER A 356 -8.53 -21.23 15.46
C SER A 356 -9.71 -21.02 14.49
N TYR A 357 -10.88 -20.65 15.01
CA TYR A 357 -12.10 -20.54 14.21
C TYR A 357 -12.83 -19.21 14.42
N PHE A 358 -13.13 -18.53 13.31
CA PHE A 358 -13.98 -17.35 13.29
C PHE A 358 -15.42 -17.74 12.96
N TYR A 359 -16.35 -17.48 13.89
CA TYR A 359 -17.78 -17.83 13.82
C TYR A 359 -18.60 -17.11 12.72
N ILE A 360 -17.93 -16.41 11.79
CA ILE A 360 -18.55 -15.80 10.60
C ILE A 360 -17.77 -16.29 9.38
N ASN A 361 -18.36 -17.25 8.67
CA ASN A 361 -17.86 -17.89 7.45
C ASN A 361 -18.07 -17.01 6.22
N GLU A 362 -19.29 -16.53 5.99
CA GLU A 362 -19.71 -15.87 4.75
C GLU A 362 -20.61 -14.66 5.03
N VAL A 363 -20.79 -13.83 4.00
CA VAL A 363 -21.80 -12.77 3.96
C VAL A 363 -22.49 -12.90 2.60
N LYS A 364 -23.82 -12.94 2.59
CA LYS A 364 -24.64 -13.02 1.36
C LYS A 364 -25.59 -11.84 1.31
N GLU A 365 -25.63 -11.18 0.17
CA GLU A 365 -26.44 -9.96 -0.03
C GLU A 365 -27.94 -10.26 0.08
N ASP A 366 -28.38 -11.39 -0.48
CA ASP A 366 -29.78 -11.85 -0.45
C ASP A 366 -30.04 -12.91 0.63
N SER A 367 -29.81 -12.57 1.90
CA SER A 367 -30.12 -13.46 3.04
C SER A 367 -31.58 -13.37 3.49
N GLU A 368 -32.54 -13.72 2.63
CA GLU A 368 -33.94 -13.93 3.06
C GLU A 368 -34.28 -15.40 3.37
N ASN A 369 -33.51 -16.37 2.86
CA ASN A 369 -33.81 -17.81 3.05
C ASN A 369 -32.59 -18.75 3.24
N THR A 370 -31.41 -18.27 3.65
CA THR A 370 -30.26 -19.15 3.91
C THR A 370 -30.06 -19.42 5.41
N SER A 371 -30.56 -20.56 5.89
CA SER A 371 -30.33 -21.09 7.25
C SER A 371 -28.92 -21.66 7.48
N SER A 372 -27.92 -21.21 6.71
CA SER A 372 -26.54 -21.66 6.86
C SER A 372 -25.97 -21.14 8.19
N PRO A 373 -25.51 -22.01 9.11
CA PRO A 373 -24.82 -21.53 10.30
C PRO A 373 -23.57 -20.74 9.88
N ASN A 374 -23.31 -19.67 10.61
CA ASN A 374 -22.13 -18.81 10.48
C ASN A 374 -22.13 -17.91 9.22
N THR A 375 -23.27 -17.54 8.65
CA THR A 375 -23.38 -16.42 7.69
C THR A 375 -23.79 -15.14 8.42
N LEU A 376 -23.12 -14.00 8.15
CA LEU A 376 -23.53 -12.69 8.66
C LEU A 376 -24.90 -12.32 8.08
N LYS A 377 -25.87 -12.00 8.94
CA LYS A 377 -27.28 -11.83 8.56
C LYS A 377 -27.93 -10.59 9.20
N LYS A 378 -29.12 -10.24 8.71
CA LYS A 378 -30.04 -9.31 9.40
C LYS A 378 -30.24 -9.80 10.84
N GLY A 379 -30.10 -8.92 11.81
CA GLY A 379 -30.15 -9.24 13.24
C GLY A 379 -28.79 -9.51 13.90
N ASP A 380 -27.67 -9.54 13.19
CA ASP A 380 -26.35 -9.72 13.82
C ASP A 380 -25.78 -8.40 14.39
N ALA A 381 -24.87 -8.53 15.36
CA ALA A 381 -24.26 -7.37 16.04
C ALA A 381 -22.98 -6.87 15.36
N ILE A 382 -22.80 -5.55 15.32
CA ILE A 382 -21.69 -4.86 14.67
C ILE A 382 -21.20 -3.66 15.51
N ILE A 383 -19.94 -3.26 15.32
CA ILE A 383 -19.34 -2.06 15.90
C ILE A 383 -18.96 -1.10 14.77
N PHE A 384 -19.29 0.18 14.91
CA PHE A 384 -19.00 1.24 13.94
C PHE A 384 -18.52 2.52 14.63
N GLU A 385 -18.08 3.49 13.83
CA GLU A 385 -17.97 4.90 14.22
C GLU A 385 -19.04 5.71 13.47
N GLU A 386 -19.47 6.83 14.04
CA GLU A 386 -20.44 7.75 13.43
C GLU A 386 -19.74 8.90 12.72
N GLU A 387 -20.09 9.15 11.46
CA GLU A 387 -19.75 10.35 10.71
C GLU A 387 -21.00 10.83 9.96
N ASN A 388 -21.53 12.01 10.31
CA ASN A 388 -22.73 12.60 9.70
C ASN A 388 -23.96 11.66 9.66
N LYS A 389 -24.27 10.98 10.78
CA LYS A 389 -25.28 9.90 10.90
C LYS A 389 -25.06 8.66 10.02
N ASN A 390 -23.93 8.55 9.34
CA ASN A 390 -23.52 7.29 8.71
C ASN A 390 -22.68 6.44 9.66
N ALA A 391 -22.88 5.14 9.62
CA ALA A 391 -22.02 4.16 10.25
C ALA A 391 -20.86 3.83 9.32
N ILE A 392 -19.65 4.14 9.77
CA ILE A 392 -18.39 3.93 9.04
C ILE A 392 -17.46 2.97 9.79
N ARG A 393 -16.47 2.45 9.07
CA ARG A 393 -15.40 1.58 9.57
C ARG A 393 -15.95 0.36 10.32
N LEU A 394 -16.88 -0.37 9.71
CA LEU A 394 -17.59 -1.50 10.33
C LEU A 394 -16.63 -2.61 10.83
N ALA A 395 -16.88 -3.18 12.03
CA ALA A 395 -16.03 -4.24 12.59
C ALA A 395 -16.66 -5.10 13.70
N PHE A 396 -16.07 -6.28 13.94
CA PHE A 396 -16.41 -7.23 15.02
C PHE A 396 -15.45 -7.18 16.24
N SER A 397 -14.72 -6.08 16.42
CA SER A 397 -13.76 -5.90 17.53
C SER A 397 -13.70 -4.43 17.94
N GLU A 398 -13.58 -4.17 19.25
CA GLU A 398 -13.38 -2.82 19.80
C GLU A 398 -12.00 -2.23 19.47
N ILE A 399 -11.05 -3.07 19.03
CA ILE A 399 -9.74 -2.68 18.49
C ILE A 399 -9.55 -3.41 17.15
N PRO A 400 -10.20 -2.92 16.07
CA PRO A 400 -10.23 -3.64 14.81
C PRO A 400 -8.95 -3.47 13.98
N ARG A 401 -8.81 -4.33 12.96
CA ARG A 401 -8.11 -3.95 11.74
C ARG A 401 -9.12 -3.29 10.81
N LEU A 402 -8.72 -2.22 10.14
CA LEU A 402 -9.50 -1.49 9.13
C LEU A 402 -8.68 -1.37 7.86
N ARG A 403 -9.31 -0.99 6.74
CA ARG A 403 -8.62 -0.62 5.50
C ARG A 403 -8.40 0.89 5.45
N TYR A 404 -7.27 1.32 4.91
CA TYR A 404 -7.10 2.72 4.49
C TYR A 404 -7.99 3.02 3.29
N LYS A 405 -8.37 4.28 3.05
CA LYS A 405 -9.27 4.62 1.93
C LYS A 405 -8.64 4.40 0.55
N CYS A 406 -7.36 4.68 0.37
CA CYS A 406 -6.66 4.60 -0.91
C CYS A 406 -5.66 3.44 -0.98
N LYS A 407 -5.28 3.06 -2.21
CA LYS A 407 -4.24 2.07 -2.52
C LYS A 407 -2.86 2.74 -2.51
N PRO A 408 -1.75 2.02 -2.24
CA PRO A 408 -0.41 2.62 -2.36
C PRO A 408 -0.09 3.17 -3.75
N ILE A 409 -0.63 2.58 -4.83
CA ILE A 409 -0.53 3.13 -6.19
C ILE A 409 -1.25 4.49 -6.37
N ASP A 410 -2.29 4.79 -5.58
CA ASP A 410 -2.97 6.09 -5.64
C ASP A 410 -2.09 7.23 -5.14
N LEU A 411 -1.10 6.95 -4.28
CA LEU A 411 -0.10 7.90 -3.79
C LEU A 411 1.06 8.14 -4.77
N VAL A 412 1.06 7.46 -5.91
CA VAL A 412 1.99 7.68 -7.02
C VAL A 412 1.36 8.71 -7.98
N PRO A 413 2.11 9.72 -8.46
CA PRO A 413 1.63 10.65 -9.49
C PRO A 413 1.24 9.88 -10.76
N GLU A 414 0.18 10.31 -11.44
CA GLU A 414 -0.42 9.56 -12.56
C GLU A 414 0.58 9.24 -13.68
N GLN A 415 1.46 10.19 -14.00
CA GLN A 415 2.54 10.08 -14.96
C GLN A 415 3.51 8.93 -14.65
N PHE A 416 3.68 8.58 -13.36
CA PHE A 416 4.51 7.47 -12.89
C PHE A 416 3.74 6.17 -12.62
N ARG A 417 2.41 6.12 -12.78
CA ARG A 417 1.64 4.87 -12.72
C ARG A 417 1.85 4.01 -13.98
N PRO A 418 1.56 2.70 -13.98
CA PRO A 418 1.68 1.86 -15.17
C PRO A 418 1.06 2.46 -16.46
N CYS A 419 1.63 2.12 -17.61
CA CYS A 419 1.15 2.64 -18.90
C CYS A 419 -0.06 1.84 -19.39
N MET A 420 -1.19 2.51 -19.54
CA MET A 420 -2.50 1.89 -19.86
C MET A 420 -2.97 2.15 -21.30
N ASP A 421 -2.13 2.77 -22.12
CA ASP A 421 -2.42 3.19 -23.48
C ASP A 421 -1.20 2.87 -24.37
N LYS A 422 -1.44 2.16 -25.48
CA LYS A 422 -0.42 1.73 -26.45
C LYS A 422 0.26 2.91 -27.17
N GLU A 423 -0.40 4.07 -27.19
CA GLU A 423 0.08 5.31 -27.83
C GLU A 423 0.75 6.26 -26.82
N LYS A 424 0.70 5.96 -25.52
CA LYS A 424 1.27 6.78 -24.44
C LYS A 424 2.11 5.93 -23.49
N LEU A 425 3.23 5.46 -24.00
CA LEU A 425 4.17 4.60 -23.28
C LEU A 425 5.35 5.44 -22.76
N CYS A 426 5.70 5.26 -21.49
CA CYS A 426 7.01 5.70 -21.01
C CYS A 426 8.14 4.89 -21.66
N PHE A 427 9.34 5.45 -21.66
CA PHE A 427 10.54 4.87 -22.27
C PHE A 427 10.79 3.40 -21.87
N ALA A 428 10.76 3.08 -20.56
CA ALA A 428 11.02 1.72 -20.08
C ALA A 428 9.97 0.71 -20.57
N CYS A 429 8.73 1.13 -20.79
CA CYS A 429 7.69 0.30 -21.42
C CYS A 429 7.90 0.15 -22.93
N ARG A 430 8.37 1.19 -23.64
CA ARG A 430 8.80 1.08 -25.05
C ARG A 430 9.97 0.09 -25.22
N LEU A 431 10.90 0.04 -24.27
CA LEU A 431 12.14 -0.75 -24.37
C LEU A 431 11.97 -2.21 -23.92
N PHE A 432 11.42 -2.42 -22.71
CA PHE A 432 11.31 -3.74 -22.08
C PHE A 432 9.96 -4.43 -22.27
N GLY A 433 9.01 -3.76 -22.92
CA GLY A 433 7.65 -4.22 -23.12
C GLY A 433 6.72 -3.94 -21.93
N THR A 434 5.42 -4.04 -22.22
CA THR A 434 4.33 -3.92 -21.24
C THR A 434 3.09 -4.63 -21.72
N ILE A 435 2.21 -4.97 -20.78
CA ILE A 435 0.84 -5.42 -21.03
C ILE A 435 -0.07 -4.34 -20.43
N GLY A 436 -1.18 -4.02 -21.09
CA GLY A 436 -2.22 -3.12 -20.60
C GLY A 436 -3.12 -3.77 -19.54
N ASP A 437 -4.20 -3.08 -19.18
CA ASP A 437 -5.22 -3.65 -18.30
C ASP A 437 -6.08 -4.66 -19.06
N ASN A 438 -5.71 -5.94 -18.96
CA ASN A 438 -6.52 -7.02 -19.54
C ASN A 438 -7.67 -7.45 -18.60
N SER A 439 -7.72 -6.98 -17.34
CA SER A 439 -8.72 -7.42 -16.35
C SER A 439 -10.12 -6.88 -16.64
N LYS A 440 -10.24 -5.63 -17.11
CA LYS A 440 -11.52 -4.96 -17.39
C LYS A 440 -12.30 -5.50 -18.59
N SER A 441 -11.71 -6.41 -19.37
CA SER A 441 -12.33 -7.01 -20.56
C SER A 441 -13.46 -8.01 -20.26
N LYS A 442 -13.76 -8.29 -18.98
CA LYS A 442 -14.71 -9.35 -18.59
C LYS A 442 -15.97 -8.90 -17.83
N GLU A 443 -16.05 -7.69 -17.27
CA GLU A 443 -17.09 -7.39 -16.26
C GLU A 443 -18.03 -6.20 -16.54
N ASN A 444 -17.81 -5.34 -17.53
CA ASN A 444 -18.75 -4.24 -17.82
C ASN A 444 -18.99 -4.01 -19.31
N ASN A 445 -20.27 -4.00 -19.70
CA ASN A 445 -20.77 -3.60 -21.03
C ASN A 445 -20.82 -2.06 -21.19
N ASP A 446 -19.76 -1.38 -20.76
CA ASP A 446 -19.68 0.08 -20.83
C ASP A 446 -18.66 0.52 -21.90
N ASN A 447 -19.04 1.47 -22.75
CA ASN A 447 -18.40 1.70 -24.05
C ASN A 447 -17.01 2.38 -24.00
N SER A 448 -16.39 2.50 -22.83
CA SER A 448 -14.98 2.92 -22.71
C SER A 448 -14.05 1.76 -23.08
N LYS A 449 -13.87 1.54 -24.39
CA LYS A 449 -12.93 0.55 -24.96
C LYS A 449 -11.48 0.86 -24.57
N GLY A 450 -11.05 0.40 -23.39
CA GLY A 450 -9.65 0.14 -23.13
C GLY A 450 -9.25 -1.09 -23.95
N GLU A 451 -8.66 -0.88 -25.12
CA GLU A 451 -8.13 -1.99 -25.93
C GLU A 451 -7.07 -2.75 -25.12
N SER A 452 -7.29 -4.05 -24.92
CA SER A 452 -6.26 -4.94 -24.39
C SER A 452 -5.07 -4.93 -25.35
N PHE A 453 -3.90 -4.57 -24.83
CA PHE A 453 -2.69 -4.47 -25.64
C PHE A 453 -1.51 -5.14 -24.94
N ALA A 454 -0.61 -5.71 -25.74
CA ALA A 454 0.65 -6.26 -25.30
C ALA A 454 1.75 -5.81 -26.26
N ILE A 455 2.82 -5.26 -25.71
CA ILE A 455 3.99 -4.80 -26.47
C ILE A 455 5.17 -5.65 -26.03
N SER A 456 5.71 -6.38 -27.00
CA SER A 456 6.87 -7.25 -26.80
C SER A 456 8.11 -6.43 -26.45
N SER A 457 9.00 -7.03 -25.67
CA SER A 457 10.32 -6.46 -25.39
C SER A 457 11.11 -6.26 -26.68
N ARG A 458 11.90 -5.19 -26.74
CA ARG A 458 12.94 -5.02 -27.77
C ARG A 458 14.34 -5.38 -27.26
N VAL A 459 14.50 -5.49 -25.95
CA VAL A 459 15.71 -5.96 -25.27
C VAL A 459 15.48 -7.37 -24.70
N PHE A 460 16.37 -8.29 -25.03
CA PHE A 460 16.37 -9.69 -24.61
C PHE A 460 17.73 -9.99 -23.99
N VAL A 461 17.74 -10.34 -22.70
CA VAL A 461 18.95 -10.72 -21.97
C VAL A 461 18.99 -12.25 -21.97
N THR A 462 20.14 -12.87 -22.20
CA THR A 462 20.33 -14.30 -21.92
C THR A 462 20.52 -14.52 -20.42
N ASP A 463 20.41 -15.75 -19.95
CA ASP A 463 20.93 -16.08 -18.64
C ASP A 463 22.45 -15.86 -18.63
N ALA A 464 23.01 -15.50 -17.46
CA ALA A 464 24.45 -15.38 -17.29
C ALA A 464 25.01 -16.68 -16.73
N LEU A 465 25.92 -17.27 -17.49
CA LEU A 465 26.52 -18.57 -17.21
C LEU A 465 27.90 -18.37 -16.61
N SER A 466 28.20 -19.10 -15.54
CA SER A 466 29.53 -19.11 -14.92
C SER A 466 30.62 -19.43 -15.95
N CYS A 467 31.76 -18.76 -15.86
CA CYS A 467 32.95 -19.09 -16.65
C CYS A 467 33.44 -20.50 -16.27
N ASP A 468 33.56 -20.73 -14.97
CA ASP A 468 33.92 -22.01 -14.37
C ASP A 468 32.79 -23.04 -14.49
N SER A 469 33.14 -24.33 -14.42
CA SER A 469 32.19 -25.40 -14.11
C SER A 469 31.63 -25.24 -12.70
N GLN A 470 30.50 -25.90 -12.42
CA GLN A 470 30.00 -26.04 -11.05
C GLN A 470 31.06 -26.66 -10.13
N ASP A 471 31.10 -26.21 -8.88
CA ASP A 471 31.93 -26.74 -7.81
C ASP A 471 31.22 -26.49 -6.47
N ASP A 472 30.53 -27.50 -5.94
CA ASP A 472 29.67 -27.39 -4.76
C ASP A 472 30.37 -26.83 -3.52
N ARG A 473 31.71 -26.88 -3.49
CA ARG A 473 32.53 -26.26 -2.43
C ARG A 473 32.44 -24.73 -2.41
N LYS A 474 31.94 -24.12 -3.48
CA LYS A 474 31.67 -22.67 -3.65
C LYS A 474 30.28 -22.26 -3.18
N GLU A 475 29.38 -23.22 -2.92
CA GLU A 475 28.09 -22.95 -2.26
C GLU A 475 28.18 -23.16 -0.74
N HIS A 476 27.55 -22.27 0.01
CA HIS A 476 27.57 -22.30 1.46
C HIS A 476 26.18 -22.16 2.07
N GLU A 477 25.83 -23.12 2.91
CA GLU A 477 24.60 -23.14 3.70
C GLU A 477 24.67 -22.12 4.84
N ILE A 478 23.62 -21.30 4.98
CA ILE A 478 23.36 -20.51 6.18
C ILE A 478 21.87 -20.42 6.51
N ILE A 479 21.58 -20.26 7.80
CA ILE A 479 20.26 -19.83 8.29
C ILE A 479 20.32 -18.32 8.49
N LEU A 480 19.52 -17.53 7.77
CA LEU A 480 19.46 -16.07 7.92
C LEU A 480 18.71 -15.67 9.19
N LYS A 481 19.22 -14.72 10.00
CA LYS A 481 18.45 -14.17 11.14
C LYS A 481 17.09 -13.62 10.71
N SER A 482 16.03 -13.88 11.47
CA SER A 482 14.70 -13.34 11.17
C SER A 482 14.70 -11.79 11.17
N LEU A 483 14.41 -11.18 10.03
CA LEU A 483 14.29 -9.72 9.90
C LEU A 483 12.89 -9.24 10.25
N GLY A 484 12.83 -8.18 11.05
CA GLY A 484 11.65 -7.33 11.05
C GLY A 484 11.72 -6.42 9.83
N GLU A 485 10.88 -6.65 8.82
CA GLU A 485 10.66 -5.63 7.79
C GLU A 485 9.74 -4.52 8.32
N PRO A 486 9.93 -3.26 7.89
CA PRO A 486 9.02 -2.19 8.23
C PRO A 486 7.69 -2.49 7.53
N HIS A 487 6.65 -2.81 8.30
CA HIS A 487 5.32 -3.05 7.76
C HIS A 487 4.87 -1.85 6.90
N PRO A 488 4.13 -2.01 5.78
CA PRO A 488 3.72 -0.89 4.92
C PRO A 488 3.00 0.25 5.66
N THR A 489 2.31 -0.04 6.76
CA THR A 489 1.71 0.97 7.67
C THR A 489 2.75 1.84 8.41
N LEU A 490 4.05 1.59 8.25
CA LEU A 490 5.14 2.36 8.86
C LEU A 490 5.46 3.59 8.00
N LEU A 491 4.44 4.43 7.80
CA LEU A 491 4.36 5.50 6.79
C LEU A 491 5.64 6.31 6.60
N ARG A 492 6.32 6.66 7.69
CA ARG A 492 7.58 7.42 7.70
C ARG A 492 8.79 6.76 7.03
N PHE A 493 8.71 5.48 6.65
CA PHE A 493 9.69 4.81 5.79
C PHE A 493 9.36 4.90 4.31
N TYR A 494 8.08 5.05 3.94
CA TYR A 494 7.57 4.91 2.57
C TYR A 494 7.03 6.21 1.97
N LEU A 495 6.52 7.11 2.80
CA LEU A 495 5.92 8.38 2.42
C LEU A 495 6.82 9.56 2.78
N LYS A 496 6.66 10.66 2.03
CA LYS A 496 7.17 11.99 2.36
C LYS A 496 6.14 12.77 3.18
N TYR A 497 4.87 12.67 2.77
CA TYR A 497 3.74 13.41 3.33
C TYR A 497 2.48 12.53 3.38
N GLY A 498 1.58 12.84 4.31
CA GLY A 498 0.22 12.29 4.38
C GLY A 498 0.15 10.88 4.96
N ASP A 499 -0.89 10.15 4.57
CA ASP A 499 -1.03 8.71 4.79
C ASP A 499 -1.79 8.08 3.60
N TYR A 500 -2.35 6.88 3.77
CA TYR A 500 -3.09 6.18 2.71
C TYR A 500 -4.59 6.53 2.68
N ASP A 501 -5.08 7.54 3.40
CA ASP A 501 -6.51 7.89 3.41
C ASP A 501 -6.93 8.87 2.29
N ASP A 502 -5.98 9.48 1.56
CA ASP A 502 -6.26 10.29 0.37
C ASP A 502 -5.32 9.92 -0.80
N LYS A 503 -5.61 10.43 -2.00
CA LYS A 503 -4.84 10.19 -3.22
C LYS A 503 -3.66 11.15 -3.35
N TYR A 504 -2.73 10.86 -4.26
CA TYR A 504 -1.58 11.71 -4.54
C TYR A 504 -1.96 13.18 -4.71
N ALA A 505 -1.35 14.03 -3.89
CA ALA A 505 -1.27 15.46 -4.12
C ALA A 505 0.09 15.95 -3.65
N LYS A 506 0.82 16.64 -4.54
CA LYS A 506 2.18 17.12 -4.29
C LYS A 506 2.27 17.88 -2.97
N ASP A 507 3.30 17.58 -2.19
CA ASP A 507 3.55 18.14 -0.85
C ASP A 507 2.42 17.91 0.19
N LYS A 508 1.46 17.02 -0.09
CA LYS A 508 0.38 16.62 0.83
C LYS A 508 0.29 15.11 1.07
N TYR A 509 0.32 14.31 -0.01
CA TYR A 509 0.26 12.85 0.01
C TYR A 509 1.18 12.33 -1.09
N GLU A 510 2.34 11.78 -0.71
CA GLU A 510 3.39 11.46 -1.68
C GLU A 510 4.32 10.35 -1.20
N ILE A 511 4.60 9.37 -2.07
CA ILE A 511 5.60 8.33 -1.83
C ILE A 511 7.05 8.86 -1.93
N ARG A 512 7.99 8.20 -1.26
CA ARG A 512 9.41 8.58 -1.29
C ARG A 512 10.07 8.40 -2.65
N GLY A 513 9.77 7.30 -3.35
CA GLY A 513 10.32 7.00 -4.68
C GLY A 513 10.51 5.51 -4.95
N ARG A 514 11.48 5.15 -5.78
CA ARG A 514 11.86 3.76 -6.13
C ARG A 514 12.87 3.21 -5.11
N LYS A 515 12.64 2.00 -4.57
CA LYS A 515 13.49 1.37 -3.55
C LYS A 515 14.79 0.83 -4.17
N PHE A 516 15.93 1.28 -3.66
CA PHE A 516 17.27 0.80 -4.02
C PHE A 516 18.04 0.39 -2.75
N TYR A 517 18.87 -0.65 -2.85
CA TYR A 517 19.71 -1.13 -1.74
C TYR A 517 21.12 -0.58 -1.88
N TRP A 518 21.75 -0.25 -0.75
CA TRP A 518 23.12 0.24 -0.75
C TRP A 518 24.12 -0.87 -1.08
N HIS A 519 25.25 -0.49 -1.67
CA HIS A 519 26.45 -1.30 -1.66
C HIS A 519 27.18 -1.15 -0.32
N HIS A 520 27.70 -2.24 0.22
CA HIS A 520 28.31 -2.29 1.55
C HIS A 520 29.84 -2.33 1.41
N SER A 521 30.50 -1.16 1.39
CA SER A 521 31.91 -1.00 1.01
C SER A 521 32.84 -2.01 1.71
N LYS A 522 32.78 -2.12 3.04
CA LYS A 522 33.60 -3.05 3.84
C LYS A 522 33.39 -4.54 3.53
N LYS A 523 32.22 -4.90 2.99
CA LYS A 523 31.87 -6.29 2.62
C LYS A 523 32.34 -6.62 1.20
N ILE A 524 32.45 -5.60 0.34
CA ILE A 524 33.12 -5.67 -0.97
C ILE A 524 34.64 -5.74 -0.77
N GLU A 525 35.19 -4.89 0.11
CA GLU A 525 36.62 -4.84 0.46
C GLU A 525 37.15 -6.10 1.18
N ALA A 526 36.26 -7.02 1.60
CA ALA A 526 36.63 -8.24 2.30
C ALA A 526 37.41 -9.24 1.42
N ASN A 527 37.34 -9.11 0.09
CA ASN A 527 38.20 -9.79 -0.90
C ASN A 527 38.39 -11.31 -0.71
N GLY A 528 37.41 -12.01 -0.13
CA GLY A 528 37.43 -13.46 0.11
C GLY A 528 37.17 -13.88 1.56
N ASP A 529 37.65 -13.14 2.58
CA ASP A 529 37.30 -13.45 3.98
C ASP A 529 35.96 -12.82 4.37
N TYR A 530 34.88 -13.47 3.94
CA TYR A 530 33.52 -13.11 4.33
C TYR A 530 33.07 -13.79 5.65
N SER A 531 33.93 -14.54 6.34
CA SER A 531 33.53 -15.37 7.50
C SER A 531 32.88 -14.57 8.64
N LYS A 532 33.47 -13.42 8.99
CA LYS A 532 32.93 -12.46 9.99
C LYS A 532 31.62 -11.86 9.53
N TYR A 533 31.57 -11.45 8.26
CA TYR A 533 30.39 -10.86 7.64
C TYR A 533 29.20 -11.83 7.72
N ILE A 534 29.35 -13.08 7.27
CA ILE A 534 28.31 -14.11 7.35
C ILE A 534 27.81 -14.28 8.79
N LYS A 535 28.72 -14.52 9.74
CA LYS A 535 28.40 -14.66 11.18
C LYS A 535 27.60 -13.49 11.77
N SER A 536 27.73 -12.28 11.23
CA SER A 536 26.97 -11.13 11.74
C SER A 536 25.44 -11.25 11.56
N PHE A 537 24.97 -12.04 10.58
CA PHE A 537 23.55 -12.20 10.26
C PHE A 537 23.08 -13.66 10.08
N THR A 538 23.95 -14.64 10.33
CA THR A 538 23.56 -16.06 10.48
C THR A 538 22.93 -16.32 11.86
N ASP A 539 21.95 -17.21 11.91
CA ASP A 539 21.31 -17.75 13.12
C ASP A 539 21.76 -19.20 13.36
N GLU A 540 21.73 -19.67 14.60
CA GLU A 540 22.19 -21.02 14.98
C GLU A 540 21.10 -22.08 14.81
N THR A 541 19.83 -21.69 14.77
CA THR A 541 18.69 -22.62 14.78
C THR A 541 17.64 -22.25 13.74
N ASN A 542 17.10 -23.25 13.06
CA ASN A 542 16.00 -23.07 12.11
C ASN A 542 14.69 -22.83 12.87
N THR A 543 13.88 -21.86 12.44
CA THR A 543 12.62 -21.45 13.06
C THR A 543 11.59 -21.13 11.98
N THR A 544 10.32 -21.04 12.35
CA THR A 544 9.23 -20.65 11.43
C THR A 544 9.31 -19.20 10.91
N THR A 545 10.37 -18.45 11.23
CA THR A 545 10.52 -17.02 10.91
C THR A 545 11.84 -16.67 10.23
N ASN A 546 12.79 -17.60 10.16
CA ASN A 546 14.03 -17.44 9.39
C ASN A 546 13.95 -18.22 8.07
N SER A 547 15.04 -18.19 7.31
CA SER A 547 15.14 -18.93 6.05
C SER A 547 16.54 -19.52 5.93
N LYS A 548 16.59 -20.81 5.64
CA LYS A 548 17.80 -21.48 5.21
C LYS A 548 18.04 -21.15 3.73
N ILE A 549 19.28 -20.84 3.38
CA ILE A 549 19.70 -20.54 2.00
C ILE A 549 21.08 -21.13 1.72
N TYR A 550 21.35 -21.38 0.45
CA TYR A 550 22.67 -21.70 -0.09
C TYR A 550 23.10 -20.57 -1.01
N PHE A 551 24.20 -19.91 -0.64
CA PHE A 551 24.75 -18.81 -1.41
C PHE A 551 26.03 -19.21 -2.12
N LEU A 552 26.23 -18.64 -3.30
CA LEU A 552 27.48 -18.72 -4.03
C LEU A 552 28.46 -17.68 -3.49
N GLU A 553 29.69 -18.11 -3.22
CA GLU A 553 30.76 -17.24 -2.71
C GLU A 553 31.09 -16.06 -3.66
N PRO A 554 31.81 -15.02 -3.19
CA PRO A 554 32.28 -13.92 -4.03
C PRO A 554 33.23 -14.34 -5.17
N LEU A 555 33.54 -13.37 -6.02
CA LEU A 555 34.57 -13.37 -7.06
C LEU A 555 34.38 -14.35 -8.23
N GLN A 556 33.19 -14.93 -8.37
CA GLN A 556 32.82 -15.72 -9.55
C GLN A 556 32.55 -14.80 -10.74
N GLU A 557 32.86 -15.29 -11.94
CA GLU A 557 32.70 -14.55 -13.19
C GLU A 557 31.70 -15.24 -14.10
N PHE A 558 30.83 -14.45 -14.73
CA PHE A 558 29.73 -14.90 -15.58
C PHE A 558 29.72 -14.14 -16.90
N ASN A 559 29.29 -14.80 -17.98
CA ASN A 559 29.10 -14.16 -19.29
C ASN A 559 27.63 -14.21 -19.71
N PHE A 560 27.14 -13.13 -20.33
CA PHE A 560 25.80 -13.05 -20.91
C PHE A 560 25.73 -12.14 -22.14
N GLU A 561 24.65 -12.24 -22.90
CA GLU A 561 24.39 -11.36 -24.05
C GLU A 561 23.08 -10.58 -23.88
N ILE A 562 23.11 -9.29 -24.23
CA ILE A 562 21.93 -8.44 -24.38
C ILE A 562 21.68 -8.27 -25.88
N ASN A 563 20.70 -8.99 -26.41
CA ASN A 563 20.22 -8.86 -27.77
C ASN A 563 19.17 -7.73 -27.86
N PHE A 564 19.30 -6.86 -28.85
CA PHE A 564 18.38 -5.75 -29.06
C PHE A 564 17.92 -5.63 -30.52
N LYS A 565 16.71 -5.07 -30.70
CA LYS A 565 16.12 -4.81 -32.03
C LYS A 565 15.44 -3.45 -32.09
N ASP A 566 15.47 -2.84 -33.27
CA ASP A 566 14.72 -1.63 -33.64
C ASP A 566 14.85 -0.47 -32.63
N LEU A 567 16.04 -0.26 -32.05
CA LEU A 567 16.31 0.83 -31.09
C LEU A 567 16.70 2.13 -31.80
N SER A 568 16.35 3.27 -31.21
CA SER A 568 16.96 4.57 -31.56
C SER A 568 18.41 4.65 -31.04
N GLU A 569 19.19 5.62 -31.52
CA GLU A 569 20.53 5.90 -31.00
C GLU A 569 20.52 6.28 -29.51
N GLU A 570 19.49 7.00 -29.08
CA GLU A 570 19.26 7.43 -27.70
C GLU A 570 18.79 6.25 -26.83
N GLU A 571 17.93 5.38 -27.35
CA GLU A 571 17.51 4.16 -26.66
C GLU A 571 18.68 3.18 -26.43
N LEU A 572 19.56 3.02 -27.42
CA LEU A 572 20.80 2.27 -27.26
C LEU A 572 21.76 2.98 -26.28
N GLY A 573 21.84 4.32 -26.32
CA GLY A 573 22.64 5.11 -25.40
C GLY A 573 22.25 4.93 -23.93
N ILE A 574 20.94 4.99 -23.63
CA ILE A 574 20.40 4.70 -22.29
C ILE A 574 20.66 3.24 -21.89
N LEU A 575 20.51 2.28 -22.81
CA LEU A 575 20.79 0.87 -22.51
C LEU A 575 22.27 0.65 -22.15
N LEU A 576 23.20 1.15 -22.96
CA LEU A 576 24.65 1.09 -22.70
C LEU A 576 24.99 1.81 -21.38
N TYR A 577 24.47 3.02 -21.18
CA TYR A 577 24.71 3.79 -19.96
C TYR A 577 24.15 3.11 -18.70
N SER A 578 23.03 2.40 -18.81
CA SER A 578 22.46 1.64 -17.69
C SER A 578 23.35 0.50 -17.21
N ILE A 579 24.20 -0.06 -18.09
CA ILE A 579 25.16 -1.12 -17.76
C ILE A 579 26.38 -0.51 -17.04
N GLU A 580 26.84 0.67 -17.47
CA GLU A 580 28.07 1.32 -16.96
C GLU A 580 27.85 2.81 -16.57
N ILE A 581 26.97 3.10 -15.60
CA ILE A 581 26.55 4.47 -15.23
C ILE A 581 27.72 5.36 -14.76
N GLU A 582 28.62 4.79 -13.97
CA GLU A 582 29.92 5.38 -13.62
C GLU A 582 30.93 4.23 -13.57
N GLU A 583 31.63 3.99 -14.68
CA GLU A 583 32.59 2.88 -14.83
C GLU A 583 33.56 2.77 -13.64
N GLY A 584 33.70 1.56 -13.09
CA GLY A 584 34.56 1.24 -11.95
C GLY A 584 34.09 1.77 -10.58
N LYS A 585 33.12 2.69 -10.55
CA LYS A 585 32.54 3.28 -9.33
C LYS A 585 31.17 2.68 -8.97
N SER A 586 30.25 2.65 -9.94
CA SER A 586 28.90 2.11 -9.77
C SER A 586 28.88 0.59 -9.93
N LEU A 587 27.99 -0.06 -9.17
CA LEU A 587 27.72 -1.49 -9.20
C LEU A 587 26.23 -1.75 -9.42
N HIS A 588 25.91 -3.00 -9.73
CA HIS A 588 24.55 -3.52 -9.86
C HIS A 588 24.19 -4.33 -8.62
N LYS A 589 22.92 -4.30 -8.19
CA LYS A 589 22.46 -5.10 -7.07
C LYS A 589 21.59 -6.25 -7.59
N LEU A 590 22.10 -7.47 -7.61
CA LEU A 590 21.39 -8.65 -8.16
C LEU A 590 20.92 -9.60 -7.05
N GLY A 591 20.03 -10.54 -7.42
CA GLY A 591 19.57 -11.61 -6.52
C GLY A 591 18.71 -11.17 -5.32
N LYS A 592 18.59 -12.09 -4.36
CA LYS A 592 17.91 -11.99 -3.06
C LYS A 592 18.91 -11.59 -1.96
N ALA A 593 18.46 -11.53 -0.71
CA ALA A 593 19.28 -11.15 0.46
C ALA A 593 20.01 -9.78 0.37
N LYS A 594 19.67 -8.93 -0.62
CA LYS A 594 20.28 -7.62 -0.92
C LYS A 594 20.52 -6.76 0.32
N ALA A 595 19.61 -6.83 1.29
CA ALA A 595 19.62 -6.07 2.53
C ALA A 595 20.73 -6.47 3.52
N TYR A 596 21.25 -7.70 3.47
CA TYR A 596 22.43 -8.10 4.24
C TYR A 596 23.74 -7.64 3.60
N GLY A 597 23.71 -7.31 2.30
CA GLY A 597 24.85 -6.88 1.50
C GLY A 597 25.07 -7.69 0.22
N PHE A 598 24.30 -8.76 0.03
CA PHE A 598 24.44 -9.70 -1.08
C PHE A 598 24.27 -9.04 -2.45
N GLY A 599 24.81 -9.72 -3.47
CA GLY A 599 24.57 -9.42 -4.87
C GLY A 599 25.09 -8.07 -5.35
N SER A 600 26.10 -7.49 -4.70
CA SER A 600 26.87 -6.39 -5.29
C SER A 600 27.72 -6.95 -6.44
N CYS A 601 27.37 -6.61 -7.68
CA CYS A 601 28.00 -7.14 -8.89
C CYS A 601 28.58 -6.01 -9.75
N GLU A 602 29.78 -6.22 -10.28
CA GLU A 602 30.32 -5.40 -11.36
C GLU A 602 29.86 -6.00 -12.70
N ILE A 603 29.43 -5.18 -13.66
CA ILE A 603 29.08 -5.61 -15.02
C ILE A 603 29.91 -4.74 -15.98
N LYS A 604 30.49 -5.34 -17.02
CA LYS A 604 31.28 -4.66 -18.05
C LYS A 604 30.77 -5.01 -19.45
N ILE A 605 30.89 -4.06 -20.37
CA ILE A 605 30.62 -4.27 -21.80
C ILE A 605 31.90 -4.74 -22.47
N ASP A 606 31.97 -6.03 -22.83
CA ASP A 606 33.15 -6.59 -23.51
C ASP A 606 33.12 -6.25 -25.01
N LYS A 607 31.93 -6.34 -25.64
CA LYS A 607 31.73 -6.05 -27.07
C LYS A 607 30.36 -5.44 -27.34
N CYS A 608 30.31 -4.37 -28.15
CA CYS A 608 29.08 -3.80 -28.69
C CYS A 608 29.01 -4.09 -30.20
N LEU A 609 28.06 -4.93 -30.63
CA LEU A 609 27.96 -5.43 -32.01
C LEU A 609 26.63 -5.02 -32.63
N ILE A 610 26.65 -4.09 -33.59
CA ILE A 610 25.47 -3.59 -34.30
C ILE A 610 25.39 -4.27 -35.67
N LYS A 611 24.21 -4.77 -36.06
CA LYS A 611 23.99 -5.44 -37.35
C LYS A 611 24.19 -4.44 -38.50
N THR A 612 24.86 -4.92 -39.54
CA THR A 612 25.02 -4.25 -40.84
C THR A 612 23.90 -4.66 -41.79
N GLU A 613 23.75 -3.94 -42.89
CA GLU A 613 22.84 -4.32 -43.99
C GLU A 613 23.28 -5.64 -44.64
N ASN A 614 24.60 -5.93 -44.63
CA ASN A 614 25.23 -7.12 -45.20
C ASN A 614 24.72 -8.45 -44.61
N LYS A 615 24.08 -8.43 -43.43
CA LYS A 615 23.45 -9.60 -42.80
C LYS A 615 22.40 -10.30 -43.70
N TYR A 616 21.84 -9.60 -44.69
CA TYR A 616 20.88 -10.17 -45.65
C TYR A 616 21.47 -10.49 -47.02
N THR A 617 22.76 -10.17 -47.26
CA THR A 617 23.44 -10.35 -48.55
C THR A 617 24.66 -11.27 -48.48
N SER A 618 25.17 -11.57 -47.28
CA SER A 618 26.31 -12.46 -47.04
C SER A 618 26.00 -13.55 -46.02
N PHE A 619 26.53 -14.76 -46.25
CA PHE A 619 26.54 -15.84 -45.26
C PHE A 619 27.71 -15.72 -44.26
N ASP A 620 28.64 -14.79 -44.47
CA ASP A 620 29.70 -14.52 -43.50
C ASP A 620 29.13 -13.82 -42.25
N LYS A 621 29.23 -14.51 -41.11
CA LYS A 621 28.79 -14.01 -39.81
C LYS A 621 29.64 -12.84 -39.30
N ASN A 622 30.86 -12.67 -39.81
CA ASN A 622 31.76 -11.57 -39.43
C ASN A 622 31.34 -10.25 -40.09
N ASP A 623 30.92 -10.29 -41.36
CA ASP A 623 30.43 -9.13 -42.11
C ASP A 623 29.01 -8.68 -41.69
N SER A 624 28.28 -9.55 -40.99
CA SER A 624 26.93 -9.30 -40.47
C SER A 624 26.84 -8.28 -39.31
N PHE A 625 27.97 -7.87 -38.71
CA PHE A 625 28.01 -6.95 -37.56
C PHE A 625 29.22 -6.00 -37.64
N LYS A 626 28.99 -4.70 -37.35
CA LYS A 626 30.05 -3.76 -36.98
C LYS A 626 30.26 -3.83 -35.47
N GLU A 627 31.50 -4.10 -35.04
CA GLU A 627 31.93 -3.87 -33.66
C GLU A 627 32.21 -2.38 -33.42
N TYR A 628 31.66 -1.83 -32.34
CA TYR A 628 31.88 -0.47 -31.89
C TYR A 628 32.80 -0.50 -30.68
N SER A 629 33.93 0.21 -30.76
CA SER A 629 34.83 0.41 -29.63
C SER A 629 34.16 1.23 -28.53
N LYS A 630 34.70 1.14 -27.31
CA LYS A 630 34.20 1.90 -26.15
C LYS A 630 34.11 3.41 -26.40
N LYS A 631 35.13 3.96 -27.07
CA LYS A 631 35.15 5.37 -27.45
C LYS A 631 34.00 5.70 -28.42
N GLU A 632 33.85 4.93 -29.50
CA GLU A 632 32.78 5.17 -30.50
C GLU A 632 31.38 5.11 -29.88
N TYR A 633 31.06 4.05 -29.11
CA TYR A 633 29.70 3.94 -28.55
C TYR A 633 29.43 4.98 -27.45
N THR A 634 30.48 5.42 -26.74
CA THR A 634 30.36 6.47 -25.72
C THR A 634 30.12 7.84 -26.35
N GLU A 635 30.94 8.22 -27.34
CA GLU A 635 30.84 9.49 -28.04
C GLU A 635 29.57 9.60 -28.89
N LYS A 636 29.10 8.49 -29.46
CA LYS A 636 27.92 8.47 -30.34
C LYS A 636 26.59 8.25 -29.62
N PHE A 637 26.48 7.20 -28.79
CA PHE A 637 25.19 6.78 -28.21
C PHE A 637 25.01 7.26 -26.77
N ILE A 638 25.98 6.99 -25.88
CA ILE A 638 25.87 7.38 -24.46
C ILE A 638 25.82 8.90 -24.32
N LYS A 639 26.67 9.64 -25.04
CA LYS A 639 26.65 11.11 -25.04
C LYS A 639 25.28 11.67 -25.45
N LYS A 640 24.71 11.16 -26.55
CA LYS A 640 23.37 11.56 -27.02
C LYS A 640 22.30 11.36 -25.94
N ALA A 641 22.28 10.18 -25.32
CA ALA A 641 21.36 9.89 -24.21
C ALA A 641 21.60 10.77 -22.97
N LYS A 642 22.85 11.11 -22.66
CA LYS A 642 23.20 12.02 -21.56
C LYS A 642 22.73 13.44 -21.81
N ASP A 643 22.89 13.94 -23.03
CA ASP A 643 22.45 15.27 -23.45
C ASP A 643 20.90 15.34 -23.44
N GLU A 644 20.23 14.38 -24.10
CA GLU A 644 18.77 14.32 -24.28
C GLU A 644 18.00 14.13 -22.96
N TYR A 645 18.53 13.34 -22.00
CA TYR A 645 17.94 13.16 -20.67
C TYR A 645 18.60 14.01 -19.57
N SER A 646 19.55 14.90 -19.90
CA SER A 646 20.29 15.73 -18.93
C SER A 646 20.91 14.92 -17.77
N LEU A 647 21.52 13.76 -18.08
CA LEU A 647 21.97 12.78 -17.07
C LEU A 647 23.23 13.19 -16.30
N ASP A 648 23.98 14.17 -16.81
CA ASP A 648 25.12 14.78 -16.13
C ASP A 648 24.78 16.18 -15.54
N SER A 649 23.50 16.56 -15.53
CA SER A 649 23.02 17.79 -14.88
C SER A 649 22.73 17.58 -13.39
N ASN A 650 23.15 18.55 -12.57
CA ASN A 650 22.83 18.63 -11.14
C ASN A 650 21.37 19.06 -10.88
N GLU A 651 20.59 19.41 -11.92
CA GLU A 651 19.16 19.70 -11.77
C GLU A 651 18.32 18.42 -11.53
N ARG A 652 18.85 17.26 -11.93
CA ARG A 652 18.17 15.96 -11.82
C ARG A 652 18.56 15.26 -10.53
N LYS A 653 17.98 15.72 -9.42
CA LYS A 653 18.14 15.14 -8.08
C LYS A 653 18.03 13.61 -8.06
N GLU A 654 17.09 13.03 -8.79
CA GLU A 654 16.91 11.57 -8.87
C GLU A 654 18.11 10.83 -9.51
N ILE A 655 18.89 11.49 -10.36
CA ILE A 655 20.09 10.94 -10.98
C ILE A 655 21.29 11.04 -10.03
N GLU A 656 21.43 12.13 -9.29
CA GLU A 656 22.41 12.25 -8.19
C GLU A 656 22.18 11.17 -7.13
N GLU A 657 20.92 10.99 -6.71
CA GLU A 657 20.51 9.97 -5.75
C GLU A 657 20.79 8.55 -6.28
N LEU A 658 20.55 8.29 -7.57
CA LEU A 658 20.85 7.00 -8.22
C LEU A 658 22.36 6.71 -8.26
N LYS A 659 23.16 7.65 -8.80
CA LYS A 659 24.62 7.53 -8.87
C LYS A 659 25.20 7.29 -7.46
N TYR A 660 24.71 8.02 -6.45
CA TYR A 660 25.20 7.87 -5.08
C TYR A 660 24.85 6.53 -4.42
N ILE A 661 23.66 5.96 -4.64
CA ILE A 661 23.28 4.66 -4.03
C ILE A 661 23.91 3.45 -4.72
N LEU A 662 24.16 3.54 -6.03
CA LEU A 662 24.83 2.49 -6.81
C LEU A 662 26.36 2.52 -6.66
N ASN A 663 26.94 3.58 -6.11
CA ASN A 663 28.38 3.65 -5.90
C ASN A 663 28.87 2.60 -4.88
N ARG A 664 29.93 1.87 -5.27
CA ARG A 664 30.59 0.82 -4.48
C ARG A 664 31.06 1.28 -3.10
N SER A 665 31.32 2.57 -2.96
CA SER A 665 31.67 3.24 -1.73
C SER A 665 30.73 4.42 -1.48
N ASN A 666 30.22 4.50 -0.26
CA ASN A 666 29.34 5.56 0.21
C ASN A 666 29.63 5.86 1.69
N ILE A 667 28.94 6.84 2.27
CA ILE A 667 29.19 7.28 3.65
C ILE A 667 28.72 6.28 4.72
N LEU A 668 27.84 5.32 4.38
CA LEU A 668 27.32 4.34 5.32
C LEU A 668 28.33 3.24 5.59
N ASN A 669 28.66 3.05 6.85
CA ASN A 669 29.67 2.09 7.30
C ASN A 669 28.99 0.80 7.80
N PHE A 670 28.49 -0.02 6.88
CA PHE A 670 27.97 -1.34 7.19
C PHE A 670 29.13 -2.27 7.59
N SER A 671 29.34 -2.42 8.89
CA SER A 671 30.47 -3.17 9.43
C SER A 671 30.35 -4.69 9.19
N ASN A 672 31.48 -5.39 9.23
CA ASN A 672 31.55 -6.83 8.98
C ASN A 672 31.21 -7.67 10.23
N ASP A 673 31.09 -7.05 11.41
CA ASP A 673 30.77 -7.67 12.70
C ASP A 673 29.31 -7.48 13.13
N LYS A 674 28.50 -6.73 12.37
CA LYS A 674 27.13 -6.33 12.75
C LYS A 674 26.13 -6.52 11.62
N ASN A 675 24.89 -6.80 12.00
CA ASN A 675 23.78 -6.85 11.06
C ASN A 675 23.64 -5.48 10.34
N SER A 676 23.28 -5.52 9.06
CA SER A 676 23.06 -4.33 8.24
C SER A 676 21.71 -3.66 8.55
N PHE A 677 20.78 -4.37 9.19
CA PHE A 677 19.63 -3.76 9.84
C PHE A 677 19.97 -3.25 11.24
N PRO A 678 19.34 -2.15 11.68
CA PRO A 678 19.46 -1.71 13.05
C PRO A 678 18.69 -2.66 13.97
N GLU A 679 19.38 -3.15 15.00
CA GLU A 679 18.86 -4.10 15.98
C GLU A 679 18.82 -3.45 17.37
N LYS A 680 18.02 -4.03 18.28
CA LYS A 680 18.00 -3.61 19.69
C LYS A 680 17.80 -4.82 20.61
N GLU A 681 18.43 -4.73 21.77
CA GLU A 681 18.28 -5.70 22.84
C GLU A 681 16.91 -5.59 23.52
N LYS A 682 16.36 -6.74 23.90
CA LYS A 682 15.21 -6.85 24.83
C LYS A 682 15.25 -8.19 25.54
N TYR A 683 14.89 -8.22 26.81
CA TYR A 683 14.70 -9.46 27.57
C TYR A 683 13.53 -10.26 27.01
N ASP A 684 13.77 -11.53 26.68
CA ASP A 684 12.74 -12.51 26.33
C ASP A 684 12.37 -13.31 27.59
N SER A 685 11.13 -13.16 28.05
CA SER A 685 10.65 -13.83 29.26
C SER A 685 10.38 -15.32 29.09
N LYS A 686 10.24 -15.83 27.86
CA LYS A 686 10.06 -17.27 27.60
C LYS A 686 11.41 -17.99 27.65
N GLU A 687 12.42 -17.42 27.02
CA GLU A 687 13.78 -17.99 26.95
C GLU A 687 14.72 -17.51 28.06
N LYS A 688 14.25 -16.60 28.93
CA LYS A 688 14.96 -16.02 30.07
C LYS A 688 16.31 -15.35 29.73
N LYS A 689 16.54 -14.99 28.47
CA LYS A 689 17.76 -14.37 27.95
C LYS A 689 17.49 -13.05 27.23
N MET A 690 18.51 -12.23 27.08
CA MET A 690 18.45 -11.07 26.19
C MET A 690 18.44 -11.54 24.72
N LYS A 691 17.57 -10.95 23.90
CA LYS A 691 17.55 -11.14 22.45
C LYS A 691 17.85 -9.83 21.74
N TYR A 692 18.80 -9.88 20.82
CA TYR A 692 19.15 -8.79 19.92
C TYR A 692 18.50 -9.07 18.55
N ASN A 693 17.56 -8.21 18.10
CA ASN A 693 16.93 -8.37 16.80
C ASN A 693 16.33 -7.05 16.25
N THR A 694 15.94 -7.07 14.98
CA THR A 694 15.40 -5.91 14.26
C THR A 694 13.97 -5.57 14.71
N LEU A 695 13.14 -6.55 15.09
CA LEU A 695 11.76 -6.32 15.57
C LEU A 695 11.74 -5.47 16.85
N ASN A 696 12.65 -5.75 17.79
CA ASN A 696 12.85 -4.97 19.00
C ASN A 696 13.22 -3.51 18.67
N TRP A 697 14.06 -3.29 17.64
CA TRP A 697 14.40 -1.95 17.20
C TRP A 697 13.17 -1.19 16.70
N PHE A 698 12.36 -1.78 15.82
CA PHE A 698 11.11 -1.14 15.34
C PHE A 698 10.12 -0.84 16.46
N MET A 699 9.98 -1.75 17.42
CA MET A 699 9.09 -1.57 18.57
C MET A 699 9.53 -0.43 19.51
N ASN A 700 10.82 -0.10 19.53
CA ASN A 700 11.39 1.00 20.31
C ASN A 700 11.52 2.32 19.53
N ASN A 701 11.64 2.26 18.20
CA ASN A 701 11.87 3.42 17.34
C ASN A 701 10.59 3.76 16.54
N LYS A 702 9.47 3.85 17.26
CA LYS A 702 8.12 4.04 16.70
C LYS A 702 7.87 5.37 16.01
N ASP A 703 8.81 6.31 16.09
CA ASP A 703 8.74 7.63 15.45
C ASP A 703 9.97 7.93 14.57
N TYR A 704 10.91 7.00 14.41
CA TYR A 704 12.11 7.18 13.58
C TYR A 704 11.76 7.41 12.10
N LYS A 705 12.06 8.62 11.61
CA LYS A 705 11.97 8.98 10.19
C LYS A 705 13.26 8.58 9.47
N LEU A 706 13.12 7.79 8.41
CA LEU A 706 14.24 7.35 7.57
C LEU A 706 14.86 8.56 6.84
N PRO A 707 16.18 8.80 6.91
CA PRO A 707 16.82 9.84 6.09
C PRO A 707 16.61 9.62 4.59
N THR A 708 16.69 10.68 3.79
CA THR A 708 16.72 10.59 2.32
C THR A 708 18.13 10.33 1.81
N ILE A 709 18.28 9.92 0.54
CA ILE A 709 19.60 9.75 -0.09
C ILE A 709 20.36 11.09 -0.10
N SER A 710 19.66 12.20 -0.33
CA SER A 710 20.25 13.54 -0.35
C SER A 710 20.76 14.02 1.01
N ASP A 711 20.21 13.54 2.12
CA ASP A 711 20.77 13.84 3.44
C ASP A 711 22.16 13.21 3.60
N TYR A 712 22.35 11.98 3.09
CA TYR A 712 23.66 11.30 3.07
C TYR A 712 24.66 11.95 2.10
N ILE A 713 24.20 12.45 0.95
CA ILE A 713 25.01 13.23 0.00
C ILE A 713 25.55 14.49 0.69
N LYS A 714 24.66 15.32 1.26
CA LYS A 714 25.02 16.55 1.99
C LYS A 714 25.99 16.29 3.14
N GLU A 715 25.79 15.22 3.90
CA GLU A 715 26.69 14.84 5.01
C GLU A 715 28.06 14.36 4.50
N SER A 716 28.12 13.75 3.31
CA SER A 716 29.38 13.36 2.68
C SER A 716 30.19 14.57 2.22
N GLU A 717 29.53 15.56 1.61
CA GLU A 717 30.14 16.83 1.19
C GLU A 717 30.67 17.63 2.38
N LYS A 718 29.87 17.78 3.45
CA LYS A 718 30.28 18.42 4.72
C LYS A 718 31.55 17.79 5.31
N ARG A 719 31.78 16.50 5.11
CA ARG A 719 32.99 15.79 5.60
C ARG A 719 34.18 15.91 4.66
N LYS A 720 33.96 16.08 3.35
CA LYS A 720 35.04 16.39 2.41
C LYS A 720 35.63 17.78 2.69
N GLY A 721 34.79 18.78 2.94
CA GLY A 721 35.22 20.16 3.29
C GLY A 721 35.71 20.36 4.73
N LYS A 722 35.87 19.29 5.52
CA LYS A 722 36.45 19.29 6.88
C LYS A 722 37.79 18.54 6.95
N LYS A 723 38.31 18.10 5.80
CA LYS A 723 39.66 17.58 5.61
C LYS A 723 40.50 18.61 4.85
#